data_AF-A0AA36J4B1-F1
#
_entry.id   AF-A0AA36J4B1-F1
#
_cell.length_a   1.000
_cell.length_b   1.000
_cell.length_c   1.000
_cell.angle_alpha   90.00
_cell.angle_beta   90.00
_cell.angle_gamma   90.00
#
_symmetry.space_group_name_H-M   'P 1'
#
loop_
_entity.id
_entity.type
_entity.pdbx_description
1 polymer ?
#
loop_
_entity_poly.entity_id
_entity_poly.type
_entity_poly.pdbx_seq_one_letter_code
_entity_poly.pdbx_strand_id
1 'polypeptide(L)'
;MAMLFLPFMQLVLLAAARRTSQGEHSLKTDEAAKDHCCCKKGLCEPGHNSTEEIYSPNDDLCCRFRGGPCGRLFSFSYFTADAPATGYCREVPHVVYTAPAVVQAPAPSALTPGHPAHTVQTYCDLGRGELTQDERSAESSQKLGAKSNIMQTMVNEITKNSIDTMAKEIFSIYLCSRWAPSSDFTQILEDEKAANQLPKEEPAALYKEGRFIPLRCSENFKVFNDVGLGETSFQVFEEQVRSLASWYEAEKDGAVAARLAKLRGAEFAEAAAFDIPTVVKALEGCEVNETLPWDLSVSEASGAQLLKNCRAGKWWLGKLTDWQRAMPFTSFMSPDEEAAKVAPQGKEQILMCFGKRVASQLHRREGGQHLMTDQNAIGCHGFWDLAQAGKMLDRIVKLWRPPTCQLASMELDMKVKIMELIANMNSRLFDALPALLTEELSGADFDGKALAASSLGSSLLRGVWDTITHSFSSMRGQYTRLGQLLGNTVVKWAVCPLKNISQTEDLQNLDSALGTEDDLARYYAEIAYAKWTGRTKLLPGEECTSNPSLPSTMACSIGIMQQDMPEPYRDDQFICPVRPFLPAKQQLEVFQKKKGFCPLSMSTVQMRNASWFFRGRTPQRKQYDMKENLPKKDIQGVRIMDFKSRQDTDFHVWRSFVTTSLQCTLEEAEETPRWCADPEVHYSQTSMNGLADGVGRAGRGAAQLVAHGMHQAGVGEQPVGNSAAGKTLARWLYRNGKGLQAWLKESTGKASQRYEKLRERSFQELEAGELVHSLSFQSELESTGADTKRKQRYDRYVVVAPCKTMDPETEFDLKYTTAEHALQLARKANQKFGSVDSSVLTVELVGSAVLKMGGVSNAWLDFHTLIRAGGAELGAFIETATPILEGLSGVLSANTGASLRASDLVGFQVQFRCGTRKAMHDLPARPEVEPEGPKFATCVAQGAAKNKELRQASPGAAYLREEVVVRVTFHSSGVCGKQLDLAKLGSSNETQNPVYQTFSGISGCSGVPAAVASSLPAEVKQEMEAANFRGLLLGSGLPDKTLYEVLVDPEEFLQEVPL
;
A
#
# COMPACT_ATOMS: atom_id res chain seq x y z
N MET A 1 -10.92 8.40 -41.13
CA MET A 1 -10.90 8.54 -42.60
C MET A 1 -9.47 8.93 -43.00
N ALA A 2 -8.89 8.15 -43.94
CA ALA A 2 -7.57 8.17 -44.59
C ALA A 2 -6.54 9.28 -44.25
N MET A 3 -5.29 8.97 -43.84
CA MET A 3 -4.12 8.50 -44.64
C MET A 3 -3.60 9.53 -45.67
N LEU A 4 -2.38 10.09 -45.47
CA LEU A 4 -1.13 9.75 -46.21
C LEU A 4 -0.02 10.85 -46.19
N PHE A 5 1.23 10.35 -46.27
CA PHE A 5 2.50 10.94 -46.74
C PHE A 5 3.46 11.71 -45.77
N LEU A 6 4.49 10.96 -45.33
CA LEU A 6 5.91 11.34 -45.10
C LEU A 6 6.65 11.51 -46.48
N PRO A 7 7.93 11.94 -46.62
CA PRO A 7 9.01 12.04 -45.59
C PRO A 7 10.06 13.20 -45.71
N PHE A 8 11.00 13.17 -44.75
CA PHE A 8 12.45 13.50 -44.82
C PHE A 8 12.98 14.86 -44.30
N MET A 9 13.89 14.72 -43.30
CA MET A 9 15.06 15.53 -42.98
C MET A 9 14.89 16.92 -42.32
N GLN A 10 15.03 16.96 -40.99
CA GLN A 10 15.88 17.90 -40.20
C GLN A 10 15.47 17.85 -38.73
N LEU A 11 16.37 17.42 -37.84
CA LEU A 11 16.60 17.93 -36.46
C LEU A 11 17.39 16.88 -35.64
N VAL A 12 18.72 17.01 -35.65
CA VAL A 12 19.59 16.49 -34.57
C VAL A 12 20.47 17.65 -34.17
N LEU A 13 20.01 18.43 -33.18
CA LEU A 13 20.79 19.42 -32.42
C LEU A 13 19.98 19.75 -31.17
N LEU A 14 20.46 19.27 -30.02
CA LEU A 14 20.22 19.70 -28.62
C LEU A 14 20.00 18.53 -27.66
N ALA A 15 21.10 17.93 -27.18
CA ALA A 15 21.18 17.31 -25.86
C ALA A 15 22.64 17.02 -25.48
N ALA A 16 23.41 18.06 -25.19
CA ALA A 16 24.72 17.93 -24.54
C ALA A 16 24.94 19.09 -23.57
N ALA A 17 24.37 18.98 -22.36
CA ALA A 17 24.79 19.75 -21.19
C ALA A 17 24.20 19.18 -19.90
N ARG A 18 24.97 18.32 -19.21
CA ARG A 18 25.13 18.25 -17.73
C ARG A 18 25.76 16.92 -17.33
N ARG A 19 27.09 16.87 -17.30
CA ARG A 19 27.88 16.03 -16.38
C ARG A 19 29.20 16.74 -16.07
N THR A 20 29.23 17.38 -14.91
CA THR A 20 30.39 17.64 -14.04
C THR A 20 29.79 17.46 -12.62
N SER A 21 30.41 16.84 -11.62
CA SER A 21 31.82 16.69 -11.27
C SER A 21 32.00 15.55 -10.27
N GLN A 22 33.11 14.82 -10.38
CA GLN A 22 33.96 14.22 -9.33
C GLN A 22 34.84 13.23 -10.11
N GLY A 23 36.15 13.34 -10.20
CA GLY A 23 37.11 13.97 -9.30
C GLY A 23 38.13 12.89 -8.92
N GLU A 24 38.89 12.39 -9.88
CA GLU A 24 40.01 11.49 -9.62
C GLU A 24 41.20 11.92 -10.49
N HIS A 25 42.21 12.44 -9.80
CA HIS A 25 43.55 12.63 -10.32
C HIS A 25 44.15 11.25 -10.61
N SER A 26 44.33 10.91 -11.89
CA SER A 26 45.20 9.82 -12.31
C SER A 26 46.36 10.38 -13.13
N LEU A 27 47.53 9.91 -12.75
CA LEU A 27 48.83 10.27 -13.28
C LEU A 27 48.89 10.08 -14.80
N LYS A 28 49.49 11.06 -15.48
CA LYS A 28 50.04 10.87 -16.82
C LYS A 28 51.18 9.86 -16.73
N THR A 29 50.90 8.62 -17.07
CA THR A 29 51.90 7.62 -17.44
C THR A 29 51.82 7.37 -18.94
N ASP A 30 52.98 7.36 -19.57
CA ASP A 30 53.29 7.11 -20.97
C ASP A 30 52.25 6.33 -21.78
N GLU A 31 51.81 6.91 -22.90
CA GLU A 31 51.05 6.23 -23.96
C GLU A 31 51.95 5.17 -24.63
N ALA A 32 52.15 4.04 -23.97
CA ALA A 32 52.46 2.80 -24.67
C ALA A 32 51.28 2.52 -25.62
N ALA A 33 51.57 2.30 -26.91
CA ALA A 33 50.59 1.91 -27.91
C ALA A 33 49.68 0.81 -27.32
N LYS A 34 48.38 1.11 -27.13
CA LYS A 34 47.43 0.15 -26.57
C LYS A 34 47.25 -0.96 -27.59
N ASP A 35 47.94 -2.08 -27.39
CA ASP A 35 47.70 -3.29 -28.16
C ASP A 35 46.23 -3.70 -27.98
N HIS A 36 45.46 -3.67 -29.06
CA HIS A 36 44.06 -4.10 -29.07
C HIS A 36 44.01 -5.62 -29.29
N CYS A 37 43.30 -6.33 -28.42
CA CYS A 37 43.09 -7.77 -28.58
C CYS A 37 41.87 -8.02 -29.47
N CYS A 38 42.11 -8.54 -30.67
CA CYS A 38 41.07 -8.81 -31.67
C CYS A 38 40.90 -10.30 -31.88
N CYS A 39 39.65 -10.75 -32.02
CA CYS A 39 39.26 -12.15 -32.10
C CYS A 39 38.53 -12.48 -33.41
N LYS A 40 38.64 -13.74 -33.83
CA LYS A 40 37.81 -14.39 -34.85
C LYS A 40 37.16 -15.64 -34.24
N LYS A 41 36.00 -16.04 -34.74
CA LYS A 41 35.33 -17.28 -34.31
C LYS A 41 36.04 -18.51 -34.88
N GLY A 42 36.13 -19.58 -34.08
CA GLY A 42 36.75 -20.85 -34.43
C GLY A 42 38.23 -20.93 -34.07
N LEU A 43 38.87 -22.02 -34.51
CA LEU A 43 40.27 -22.35 -34.23
C LEU A 43 41.25 -21.34 -34.87
N CYS A 44 42.46 -21.25 -34.29
CA CYS A 44 43.56 -20.53 -34.91
C CYS A 44 44.08 -21.30 -36.13
N GLU A 45 44.31 -20.59 -37.25
CA GLU A 45 44.74 -21.24 -38.49
C GLU A 45 46.25 -21.56 -38.43
N PRO A 46 46.66 -22.82 -38.65
CA PRO A 46 48.08 -23.17 -38.70
C PRO A 46 48.68 -22.61 -39.99
N GLY A 47 49.45 -21.51 -39.92
CA GLY A 47 50.11 -20.99 -41.11
C GLY A 47 50.65 -19.55 -41.07
N HIS A 48 50.32 -18.76 -40.05
CA HIS A 48 50.92 -17.43 -39.89
C HIS A 48 52.03 -17.49 -38.84
N ASN A 49 53.26 -17.15 -39.23
CA ASN A 49 54.48 -17.15 -38.39
C ASN A 49 54.46 -16.18 -37.18
N SER A 50 53.29 -15.76 -36.68
CA SER A 50 53.16 -14.97 -35.45
C SER A 50 52.87 -15.88 -34.28
N THR A 51 53.82 -15.98 -33.36
CA THR A 51 53.77 -16.73 -32.09
C THR A 51 52.76 -16.18 -31.06
N GLU A 52 51.75 -15.42 -31.45
CA GLU A 52 50.90 -14.63 -30.54
C GLU A 52 49.38 -14.84 -30.72
N GLU A 53 48.95 -15.86 -31.48
CA GLU A 53 47.54 -16.22 -31.55
C GLU A 53 47.16 -17.18 -30.40
N ILE A 54 46.15 -16.82 -29.61
CA ILE A 54 45.65 -17.61 -28.47
C ILE A 54 44.23 -18.05 -28.78
N TYR A 55 43.98 -19.37 -28.74
CA TYR A 55 42.64 -19.95 -28.86
C TYR A 55 42.01 -20.13 -27.49
N SER A 56 40.79 -19.63 -27.33
CA SER A 56 39.93 -19.86 -26.19
C SER A 56 38.92 -20.97 -26.48
N PRO A 57 39.10 -22.16 -25.88
CA PRO A 57 38.15 -23.26 -26.03
C PRO A 57 36.77 -22.98 -25.42
N ASN A 58 36.67 -22.03 -24.47
CA ASN A 58 35.41 -21.70 -23.82
C ASN A 58 34.46 -20.94 -24.76
N ASP A 59 34.98 -19.90 -25.41
CA ASP A 59 34.18 -19.00 -26.24
C ASP A 59 34.28 -19.36 -27.74
N ASP A 60 35.12 -20.35 -28.07
CA ASP A 60 35.45 -20.76 -29.42
C ASP A 60 35.97 -19.59 -30.27
N LEU A 61 36.93 -18.86 -29.70
CA LEU A 61 37.54 -17.67 -30.30
C LEU A 61 39.06 -17.83 -30.42
N CYS A 62 39.60 -17.54 -31.60
CA CYS A 62 41.03 -17.31 -31.78
C CYS A 62 41.31 -15.82 -31.71
N CYS A 63 42.22 -15.38 -30.85
CA CYS A 63 42.50 -13.97 -30.59
C CYS A 63 43.98 -13.64 -30.76
N ARG A 64 44.28 -12.41 -31.18
CA ARG A 64 45.65 -11.90 -31.32
C ARG A 64 45.74 -10.40 -31.06
N PHE A 65 46.91 -9.93 -30.65
CA PHE A 65 47.18 -8.51 -30.51
C PHE A 65 47.28 -7.82 -31.88
N ARG A 66 46.75 -6.59 -31.95
CA ARG A 66 46.84 -5.70 -33.09
C ARG A 66 47.19 -4.30 -32.63
N GLY A 67 48.11 -3.64 -33.35
CA GLY A 67 48.44 -2.24 -33.12
C GLY A 67 47.34 -1.23 -33.49
N GLY A 68 46.10 -1.66 -33.70
CA GLY A 68 44.97 -0.80 -34.05
C GLY A 68 43.62 -1.47 -33.73
N PRO A 69 42.52 -0.71 -33.69
CA PRO A 69 41.22 -1.20 -33.26
C PRO A 69 40.69 -2.32 -34.17
N CYS A 70 39.91 -3.22 -33.59
CA CYS A 70 39.29 -4.34 -34.29
C CYS A 70 38.28 -3.82 -35.34
N GLY A 71 38.22 -4.44 -36.52
CA GLY A 71 37.19 -4.12 -37.52
C GLY A 71 37.40 -2.88 -38.41
N ARG A 72 38.63 -2.35 -38.60
CA ARG A 72 38.86 -1.27 -39.60
C ARG A 72 38.37 -1.70 -41.00
N LEU A 73 37.57 -0.83 -41.63
CA LEU A 73 36.88 -1.03 -42.92
C LEU A 73 37.79 -1.44 -44.10
N PHE A 74 39.11 -1.27 -43.98
CA PHE A 74 40.11 -1.57 -45.02
C PHE A 74 41.18 -2.57 -44.58
N SER A 75 40.99 -3.28 -43.46
CA SER A 75 41.92 -4.30 -43.00
C SER A 75 41.42 -5.68 -43.43
N PHE A 76 42.17 -6.39 -44.29
CA PHE A 76 41.91 -7.77 -44.72
C PHE A 76 42.09 -8.83 -43.60
N SER A 77 41.94 -8.45 -42.34
CA SER A 77 42.11 -9.36 -41.20
C SER A 77 40.76 -9.95 -40.80
N TYR A 78 40.72 -11.27 -40.65
CA TYR A 78 39.56 -12.02 -40.16
C TYR A 78 39.25 -11.77 -38.67
N PHE A 79 40.13 -11.07 -37.94
CA PHE A 79 39.96 -10.73 -36.53
C PHE A 79 39.21 -9.40 -36.38
N THR A 80 37.88 -9.49 -36.45
CA THR A 80 36.96 -8.34 -36.50
C THR A 80 36.28 -8.05 -35.17
N ALA A 81 36.19 -9.01 -34.25
CA ALA A 81 35.53 -8.83 -32.96
C ALA A 81 36.53 -8.35 -31.89
N ASP A 82 36.08 -7.46 -31.00
CA ASP A 82 36.81 -7.17 -29.78
C ASP A 82 36.77 -8.38 -28.85
N ALA A 83 37.87 -8.61 -28.11
CA ALA A 83 37.91 -9.69 -27.14
C ALA A 83 36.95 -9.45 -25.96
N PRO A 84 36.38 -10.52 -25.35
CA PRO A 84 35.46 -10.39 -24.22
C PRO A 84 36.03 -9.68 -22.98
N ALA A 85 37.35 -9.72 -22.78
CA ALA A 85 38.01 -9.12 -21.63
C ALA A 85 39.38 -8.52 -21.99
N THR A 86 39.84 -7.55 -21.20
CA THR A 86 41.20 -6.99 -21.30
C THR A 86 42.24 -8.03 -20.87
N GLY A 87 43.16 -8.40 -21.75
CA GLY A 87 44.19 -9.41 -21.48
C GLY A 87 43.95 -10.79 -22.12
N TYR A 88 42.82 -10.97 -22.82
CA TYR A 88 42.44 -12.23 -23.48
C TYR A 88 43.48 -12.77 -24.49
N CYS A 89 44.30 -11.89 -25.06
CA CYS A 89 45.40 -12.24 -25.97
C CYS A 89 46.74 -12.54 -25.27
N ARG A 90 46.80 -12.47 -23.94
CA ARG A 90 47.96 -12.92 -23.12
C ARG A 90 47.67 -14.25 -22.46
N GLU A 91 46.48 -14.35 -21.88
CA GLU A 91 46.01 -15.53 -21.18
C GLU A 91 44.51 -15.62 -21.40
N VAL A 92 44.03 -16.81 -21.74
CA VAL A 92 42.58 -17.05 -21.82
C VAL A 92 42.05 -16.98 -20.40
N PRO A 93 41.19 -16.00 -20.05
CA PRO A 93 40.67 -15.89 -18.70
C PRO A 93 39.84 -17.13 -18.38
N HIS A 94 40.41 -18.07 -17.63
CA HIS A 94 39.67 -19.20 -17.11
C HIS A 94 38.99 -18.76 -15.82
N VAL A 95 37.71 -18.38 -15.91
CA VAL A 95 36.90 -18.08 -14.73
C VAL A 95 36.59 -19.40 -14.03
N VAL A 96 37.45 -19.79 -13.09
CA VAL A 96 37.21 -20.93 -12.20
C VAL A 96 36.14 -20.53 -11.19
N TYR A 97 35.12 -21.37 -11.02
CA TYR A 97 34.22 -21.22 -9.88
C TYR A 97 35.02 -21.43 -8.59
N THR A 98 35.32 -20.32 -7.92
CA THR A 98 35.94 -20.35 -6.61
C THR A 98 34.80 -20.43 -5.61
N ALA A 99 34.53 -21.65 -5.12
CA ALA A 99 33.63 -21.81 -4.01
C ALA A 99 34.15 -20.94 -2.85
N PRO A 100 33.28 -20.20 -2.16
CA PRO A 100 33.64 -19.54 -0.92
C PRO A 100 34.29 -20.58 0.00
N ALA A 101 35.32 -20.19 0.76
CA ALA A 101 35.92 -21.09 1.73
C ALA A 101 34.80 -21.65 2.62
N VAL A 102 34.64 -22.98 2.61
CA VAL A 102 33.67 -23.63 3.50
C VAL A 102 34.15 -23.31 4.91
N VAL A 103 33.43 -22.43 5.60
CA VAL A 103 33.70 -22.12 6.99
C VAL A 103 33.49 -23.42 7.75
N GLN A 104 34.59 -24.08 8.12
CA GLN A 104 34.52 -25.27 8.97
C GLN A 104 33.83 -24.86 10.26
N ALA A 105 32.82 -25.63 10.67
CA ALA A 105 32.12 -25.39 11.92
C ALA A 105 33.17 -25.24 13.04
N PRO A 106 33.12 -24.15 13.83
CA PRO A 106 34.14 -23.86 14.82
C PRO A 106 34.27 -25.03 15.79
N ALA A 107 35.51 -25.34 16.18
CA ALA A 107 35.75 -26.31 17.24
C ALA A 107 34.97 -25.91 18.51
N PRO A 108 34.55 -26.85 19.38
CA PRO A 108 33.80 -26.56 20.61
C PRO A 108 34.40 -25.43 21.48
N SER A 109 35.72 -25.30 21.49
CA SER A 109 36.46 -24.25 22.22
C SER A 109 36.43 -22.86 21.56
N ALA A 110 35.95 -22.76 20.32
CA ALA A 110 35.85 -21.54 19.52
C ALA A 110 34.39 -21.08 19.34
N LEU A 111 33.45 -21.65 20.10
CA LEU A 111 32.04 -21.27 20.05
C LEU A 111 31.88 -19.82 20.52
N THR A 112 31.13 -19.02 19.78
CA THR A 112 30.93 -17.61 20.03
C THR A 112 30.07 -17.37 21.27
N PRO A 113 30.45 -16.48 22.21
CA PRO A 113 29.60 -16.07 23.32
C PRO A 113 28.20 -15.65 22.84
N GLY A 114 27.15 -16.19 23.45
CA GLY A 114 25.75 -15.97 23.09
C GLY A 114 25.14 -17.02 22.14
N HIS A 115 25.93 -17.88 21.49
CA HIS A 115 25.40 -19.00 20.70
C HIS A 115 24.83 -20.10 21.62
N PRO A 116 23.71 -20.78 21.29
CA PRO A 116 23.14 -21.85 22.13
C PRO A 116 24.18 -22.92 22.51
N ALA A 117 25.04 -23.31 21.56
CA ALA A 117 26.12 -24.25 21.81
C ALA A 117 27.19 -23.72 22.79
N HIS A 118 27.62 -22.46 22.67
CA HIS A 118 28.54 -21.85 23.63
C HIS A 118 27.91 -21.79 25.01
N THR A 119 26.66 -21.34 25.09
CA THR A 119 25.93 -21.20 26.35
C THR A 119 25.79 -22.54 27.06
N VAL A 120 25.40 -23.58 26.32
CA VAL A 120 25.29 -24.94 26.88
C VAL A 120 26.66 -25.46 27.32
N GLN A 121 27.71 -25.32 26.52
CA GLN A 121 29.03 -25.83 26.92
C GLN A 121 29.67 -25.04 28.08
N THR A 122 29.44 -23.74 28.14
CA THR A 122 30.06 -22.83 29.10
C THR A 122 29.35 -22.85 30.45
N TYR A 123 28.02 -22.84 30.44
CA TYR A 123 27.24 -22.64 31.65
C TYR A 123 26.54 -23.90 32.16
N CYS A 124 26.41 -24.97 31.37
CA CYS A 124 25.91 -26.23 31.89
C CYS A 124 26.93 -26.96 32.76
N ASP A 125 26.49 -27.40 33.92
CA ASP A 125 27.15 -28.46 34.68
C ASP A 125 26.83 -29.80 34.00
N LEU A 126 27.77 -30.25 33.16
CA LEU A 126 27.66 -31.54 32.47
C LEU A 126 27.93 -32.73 33.41
N GLY A 127 28.01 -32.51 34.72
CA GLY A 127 28.40 -33.52 35.69
C GLY A 127 29.87 -33.85 35.59
N ARG A 128 30.72 -32.86 35.30
CA ARG A 128 32.15 -32.93 35.64
C ARG A 128 32.29 -32.71 37.14
N GLY A 129 31.57 -33.51 37.94
CA GLY A 129 31.95 -33.68 39.33
C GLY A 129 33.41 -34.11 39.33
N GLU A 130 34.18 -33.59 40.27
CA GLU A 130 35.56 -34.00 40.53
C GLU A 130 35.58 -35.51 40.80
N LEU A 131 35.58 -36.31 39.73
CA LEU A 131 35.93 -37.71 39.82
C LEU A 131 37.38 -37.69 40.30
N THR A 132 37.54 -38.13 41.55
CA THR A 132 38.84 -38.29 42.20
C THR A 132 39.78 -39.02 41.23
N GLN A 133 41.06 -38.66 41.27
CA GLN A 133 42.07 -39.06 40.29
C GLN A 133 42.17 -40.61 40.13
N ASP A 134 41.63 -41.36 41.09
CA ASP A 134 41.63 -42.82 41.14
C ASP A 134 40.49 -43.49 40.36
N GLU A 135 39.37 -42.81 40.05
CA GLU A 135 38.26 -43.38 39.25
C GLU A 135 38.44 -43.20 37.73
N ARG A 136 39.51 -42.52 37.30
CA ARG A 136 39.76 -42.23 35.87
C ARG A 136 40.29 -43.42 35.05
N SER A 137 40.75 -44.50 35.66
CA SER A 137 41.65 -45.45 34.99
C SER A 137 41.00 -46.60 34.22
N ALA A 138 39.68 -46.85 34.28
CA ALA A 138 39.13 -48.03 33.59
C ALA A 138 37.76 -47.90 32.90
N GLU A 139 36.91 -46.90 33.20
CA GLU A 139 35.54 -46.86 32.65
C GLU A 139 35.07 -45.54 31.99
N SER A 140 35.93 -44.53 31.83
CA SER A 140 35.43 -43.16 31.62
C SER A 140 35.44 -42.60 30.18
N SER A 141 36.19 -43.13 29.22
CA SER A 141 36.25 -42.51 27.87
C SER A 141 34.99 -42.75 27.01
N GLN A 142 34.37 -43.93 27.09
CA GLN A 142 33.16 -44.25 26.32
C GLN A 142 31.89 -43.61 26.91
N LYS A 143 31.73 -43.60 28.25
CA LYS A 143 30.59 -42.93 28.91
C LYS A 143 30.63 -41.40 28.75
N LEU A 144 31.81 -40.77 28.82
CA LEU A 144 31.94 -39.34 28.53
C LEU A 144 31.63 -39.01 27.06
N GLY A 145 32.08 -39.84 26.13
CA GLY A 145 31.77 -39.67 24.69
C GLY A 145 30.28 -39.77 24.41
N ALA A 146 29.57 -40.73 25.01
CA ALA A 146 28.13 -40.89 24.86
C ALA A 146 27.34 -39.69 25.41
N LYS A 147 27.69 -39.17 26.60
CA LYS A 147 27.02 -38.01 27.21
C LYS A 147 27.28 -36.72 26.44
N SER A 148 28.50 -36.52 25.93
CA SER A 148 28.85 -35.40 25.04
C SER A 148 28.09 -35.47 23.72
N ASN A 149 27.95 -36.66 23.13
CA ASN A 149 27.18 -36.84 21.90
C ASN A 149 25.69 -36.59 22.09
N ILE A 150 25.09 -37.05 23.20
CA ILE A 150 23.68 -36.78 23.52
C ILE A 150 23.46 -35.27 23.69
N MET A 151 24.35 -34.58 24.42
CA MET A 151 24.24 -33.14 24.63
C MET A 151 24.42 -32.37 23.32
N GLN A 152 25.37 -32.76 22.47
CA GLN A 152 25.56 -32.13 21.16
C GLN A 152 24.36 -32.37 20.24
N THR A 153 23.79 -33.58 20.23
CA THR A 153 22.57 -33.87 19.49
C THR A 153 21.41 -33.03 20.02
N MET A 154 21.24 -32.92 21.35
CA MET A 154 20.19 -32.10 21.94
C MET A 154 20.37 -30.60 21.62
N VAL A 155 21.59 -30.08 21.68
CA VAL A 155 21.92 -28.71 21.27
C VAL A 155 21.59 -28.50 19.79
N ASN A 156 21.97 -29.45 18.94
CA ASN A 156 21.71 -29.39 17.51
C ASN A 156 20.20 -29.44 17.22
N GLU A 157 19.44 -30.29 17.91
CA GLU A 157 17.98 -30.39 17.77
C GLU A 157 17.28 -29.13 18.30
N ILE A 158 17.68 -28.60 19.46
CA ILE A 158 17.11 -27.35 20.00
C ILE A 158 17.41 -26.17 19.07
N THR A 159 18.64 -26.11 18.54
CA THR A 159 19.04 -25.04 17.62
C THR A 159 18.24 -25.14 16.32
N LYS A 160 18.18 -26.32 15.70
CA LYS A 160 17.46 -26.54 14.44
C LYS A 160 15.94 -26.35 14.55
N ASN A 161 15.35 -26.68 15.70
CA ASN A 161 13.90 -26.56 15.93
C ASN A 161 13.49 -25.21 16.54
N SER A 162 14.41 -24.25 16.69
CA SER A 162 14.04 -22.91 17.12
C SER A 162 13.22 -22.21 16.03
N ILE A 163 12.20 -21.42 16.40
CA ILE A 163 11.39 -20.66 15.45
C ILE A 163 12.26 -19.71 14.62
N ASP A 164 13.28 -19.14 15.25
CA ASP A 164 14.25 -18.27 14.59
C ASP A 164 15.04 -19.03 13.51
N THR A 165 15.58 -20.19 13.83
CA THR A 165 16.30 -21.03 12.86
C THR A 165 15.38 -21.55 11.76
N MET A 166 14.17 -21.99 12.09
CA MET A 166 13.18 -22.42 11.08
C MET A 166 12.81 -21.26 10.14
N ALA A 167 12.57 -20.06 10.66
CA ALA A 167 12.29 -18.88 9.84
C ALA A 167 13.49 -18.52 8.96
N LYS A 168 14.70 -18.48 9.53
CA LYS A 168 15.96 -18.14 8.83
C LYS A 168 16.33 -19.15 7.75
N GLU A 169 16.15 -20.45 7.99
CA GLU A 169 16.49 -21.50 7.02
C GLU A 169 15.59 -21.48 5.77
N ILE A 170 14.39 -20.88 5.84
CA ILE A 170 13.53 -20.70 4.67
C ILE A 170 14.09 -19.61 3.74
N PHE A 171 14.85 -18.65 4.26
CA PHE A 171 15.59 -17.68 3.45
C PHE A 171 16.88 -18.31 2.92
N SER A 172 16.72 -19.30 2.05
CA SER A 172 17.79 -19.82 1.23
C SER A 172 17.38 -19.90 -0.24
N ILE A 173 18.38 -19.94 -1.11
CA ILE A 173 18.19 -20.15 -2.54
C ILE A 173 19.03 -21.35 -2.96
N TYR A 174 18.52 -22.17 -3.85
CA TYR A 174 19.33 -23.12 -4.58
C TYR A 174 19.00 -23.05 -6.07
N LEU A 175 19.97 -23.38 -6.90
CA LEU A 175 19.87 -23.32 -8.34
C LEU A 175 20.14 -24.70 -8.90
N CYS A 176 19.34 -25.13 -9.87
CA CYS A 176 19.51 -26.38 -10.57
C CYS A 176 19.71 -26.11 -12.06
N SER A 177 20.84 -26.55 -12.62
CA SER A 177 21.02 -26.60 -14.06
C SER A 177 20.44 -27.88 -14.62
N ARG A 178 19.69 -27.78 -15.72
CA ARG A 178 19.42 -28.92 -16.58
C ARG A 178 20.74 -29.48 -17.08
N TRP A 179 20.89 -30.79 -16.95
CA TRP A 179 22.16 -31.46 -17.15
C TRP A 179 22.06 -32.55 -18.22
N ALA A 180 23.17 -33.22 -18.51
CA ALA A 180 23.17 -34.41 -19.34
C ALA A 180 22.83 -35.66 -18.50
N PRO A 181 22.19 -36.69 -19.09
CA PRO A 181 21.96 -37.96 -18.42
C PRO A 181 23.30 -38.69 -18.22
N SER A 182 23.80 -38.73 -17.00
CA SER A 182 24.98 -39.52 -16.61
C SER A 182 24.64 -41.01 -16.44
N SER A 183 25.64 -41.86 -16.20
CA SER A 183 25.41 -43.26 -15.84
C SER A 183 24.54 -43.38 -14.58
N ASP A 184 24.84 -42.56 -13.58
CA ASP A 184 24.11 -42.54 -12.30
C ASP A 184 22.64 -42.15 -12.50
N PHE A 185 22.39 -41.16 -13.36
CA PHE A 185 21.04 -40.75 -13.69
C PHE A 185 20.26 -41.82 -14.46
N THR A 186 20.93 -42.49 -15.40
CA THR A 186 20.33 -43.59 -16.17
C THR A 186 19.95 -44.75 -15.25
N GLN A 187 20.77 -45.04 -14.24
CA GLN A 187 20.44 -46.03 -13.22
C GLN A 187 19.19 -45.64 -12.41
N ILE A 188 19.11 -44.39 -11.93
CA ILE A 188 17.94 -43.87 -11.22
C ILE A 188 16.67 -43.96 -12.08
N LEU A 189 16.78 -43.62 -13.37
CA LEU A 189 15.67 -43.69 -14.32
C LEU A 189 15.17 -45.12 -14.53
N GLU A 190 16.07 -46.09 -14.69
CA GLU A 190 15.70 -47.49 -14.83
C GLU A 190 15.06 -48.04 -13.55
N ASP A 191 15.54 -47.62 -12.38
CA ASP A 191 14.91 -47.95 -11.08
C ASP A 191 13.48 -47.39 -10.99
N GLU A 192 13.25 -46.15 -11.43
CA GLU A 192 11.91 -45.52 -11.45
C GLU A 192 10.96 -46.16 -12.49
N LYS A 193 11.50 -46.58 -13.65
CA LYS A 193 10.76 -47.41 -14.64
C LYS A 193 10.38 -48.77 -14.06
N ALA A 194 11.32 -49.43 -13.37
CA ALA A 194 11.07 -50.72 -12.72
C ALA A 194 10.00 -50.59 -11.63
N ALA A 195 9.95 -49.46 -10.93
CA ALA A 195 8.92 -49.12 -9.94
C ALA A 195 7.59 -48.61 -10.54
N ASN A 196 7.43 -48.64 -11.87
CA ASN A 196 6.26 -48.15 -12.62
C ASN A 196 5.86 -46.70 -12.31
N GLN A 197 6.81 -45.84 -11.93
CA GLN A 197 6.54 -44.39 -11.78
C GLN A 197 6.71 -43.62 -13.08
N LEU A 198 7.50 -44.18 -14.00
CA LEU A 198 7.70 -43.65 -15.33
C LEU A 198 7.12 -44.60 -16.38
N PRO A 199 6.73 -44.08 -17.55
CA PRO A 199 6.39 -44.91 -18.69
C PRO A 199 7.53 -45.87 -19.02
N LYS A 200 7.19 -47.07 -19.50
CA LYS A 200 8.15 -48.09 -19.95
C LYS A 200 8.75 -47.77 -21.32
N GLU A 201 9.06 -46.49 -21.53
CA GLU A 201 9.71 -45.99 -22.73
C GLU A 201 11.23 -46.08 -22.58
N GLU A 202 11.94 -46.03 -23.71
CA GLU A 202 13.40 -45.94 -23.70
C GLU A 202 13.84 -44.64 -23.01
N PRO A 203 14.91 -44.64 -22.19
CA PRO A 203 15.43 -43.44 -21.53
C PRO A 203 15.58 -42.21 -22.43
N ALA A 204 15.99 -42.47 -23.67
CA ALA A 204 16.17 -41.42 -24.66
C ALA A 204 14.86 -40.74 -25.07
N ALA A 205 13.76 -41.48 -25.11
CA ALA A 205 12.44 -40.94 -25.40
C ALA A 205 11.95 -40.05 -24.25
N LEU A 206 12.02 -40.55 -23.00
CA LEU A 206 11.62 -39.80 -21.80
C LEU A 206 12.37 -38.47 -21.65
N TYR A 207 13.68 -38.48 -21.92
CA TYR A 207 14.49 -37.27 -21.91
C TYR A 207 14.14 -36.32 -23.07
N LYS A 208 13.98 -36.85 -24.29
CA LYS A 208 13.65 -36.06 -25.49
C LYS A 208 12.29 -35.38 -25.39
N GLU A 209 11.32 -36.06 -24.78
CA GLU A 209 9.97 -35.55 -24.56
C GLU A 209 9.87 -34.63 -23.34
N GLY A 210 10.98 -34.43 -22.60
CA GLY A 210 10.99 -33.61 -21.39
C GLY A 210 10.20 -34.22 -20.22
N ARG A 211 9.85 -35.51 -20.30
CA ARG A 211 9.14 -36.26 -19.26
C ARG A 211 10.07 -36.68 -18.12
N PHE A 212 11.38 -36.67 -18.37
CA PHE A 212 12.40 -36.93 -17.35
C PHE A 212 13.62 -36.03 -17.55
N ILE A 213 13.74 -34.98 -16.74
CA ILE A 213 14.73 -33.92 -16.89
C ILE A 213 15.85 -34.09 -15.85
N PRO A 214 17.08 -34.48 -16.23
CA PRO A 214 18.25 -34.47 -15.36
C PRO A 214 18.60 -33.07 -14.91
N LEU A 215 18.87 -32.94 -13.61
CA LEU A 215 19.26 -31.70 -12.95
C LEU A 215 20.56 -31.90 -12.17
N ARG A 216 21.40 -30.87 -12.15
CA ARG A 216 22.46 -30.71 -11.15
C ARG A 216 22.19 -29.46 -10.35
N CYS A 217 22.17 -29.57 -9.04
CA CYS A 217 21.80 -28.50 -8.13
C CYS A 217 22.98 -28.03 -7.28
N SER A 218 22.99 -26.73 -6.96
CA SER A 218 23.91 -26.10 -6.02
C SER A 218 23.63 -26.52 -4.57
N GLU A 219 24.54 -26.12 -3.68
CA GLU A 219 24.21 -26.01 -2.26
C GLU A 219 23.12 -24.95 -2.01
N ASN A 220 22.55 -24.96 -0.80
CA ASN A 220 21.62 -23.91 -0.39
C ASN A 220 22.43 -22.67 -0.01
N PHE A 221 22.31 -21.59 -0.77
CA PHE A 221 22.81 -20.28 -0.41
C PHE A 221 21.92 -19.71 0.70
N LYS A 222 22.40 -19.79 1.94
CA LYS A 222 21.66 -19.29 3.12
C LYS A 222 21.85 -17.78 3.21
N VAL A 223 20.76 -17.04 3.32
CA VAL A 223 20.81 -15.59 3.60
C VAL A 223 21.27 -15.34 5.02
N PHE A 224 20.81 -16.19 5.95
CA PHE A 224 21.23 -16.21 7.35
C PHE A 224 22.14 -17.42 7.58
N ASN A 225 23.44 -17.22 7.49
CA ASN A 225 24.44 -18.22 7.80
C ASN A 225 25.17 -17.88 9.10
N ASP A 226 25.60 -18.89 9.84
CA ASP A 226 26.44 -18.68 11.02
C ASP A 226 27.83 -18.24 10.54
N VAL A 227 28.13 -16.95 10.70
CA VAL A 227 29.40 -16.33 10.31
C VAL A 227 30.20 -15.94 11.56
N GLY A 228 31.51 -15.75 11.39
CA GLY A 228 32.40 -15.35 12.47
C GLY A 228 32.08 -13.96 13.03
N LEU A 229 32.62 -13.64 14.21
CA LEU A 229 32.50 -12.30 14.81
C LEU A 229 33.04 -11.23 13.85
N GLY A 230 32.21 -10.23 13.54
CA GLY A 230 32.58 -9.09 12.69
C GLY A 230 32.16 -9.22 11.22
N GLU A 231 31.72 -10.40 10.80
CA GLU A 231 31.08 -10.60 9.49
C GLU A 231 29.55 -10.65 9.64
N THR A 232 28.85 -10.28 8.58
CA THR A 232 27.37 -10.34 8.54
C THR A 232 26.95 -11.45 7.60
N SER A 233 25.90 -12.19 7.94
CA SER A 233 25.42 -13.33 7.16
C SER A 233 25.13 -12.92 5.72
N PHE A 234 24.55 -11.74 5.54
CA PHE A 234 24.18 -11.19 4.25
C PHE A 234 25.38 -10.83 3.37
N GLN A 235 26.50 -10.36 3.95
CA GLN A 235 27.71 -10.07 3.16
C GLN A 235 28.26 -11.35 2.53
N VAL A 236 28.34 -12.43 3.32
CA VAL A 236 28.74 -13.74 2.79
C VAL A 236 27.78 -14.15 1.69
N PHE A 237 26.45 -14.15 1.93
CA PHE A 237 25.45 -14.46 0.91
C PHE A 237 25.61 -13.62 -0.37
N GLU A 238 25.81 -12.30 -0.25
CA GLU A 238 26.02 -11.39 -1.37
C GLU A 238 27.24 -11.79 -2.20
N GLU A 239 28.35 -12.15 -1.56
CA GLU A 239 29.57 -12.61 -2.24
C GLU A 239 29.35 -13.94 -2.97
N GLN A 240 28.70 -14.92 -2.32
CA GLN A 240 28.41 -16.22 -2.92
C GLN A 240 27.55 -16.06 -4.18
N VAL A 241 26.45 -15.31 -4.06
CA VAL A 241 25.50 -15.11 -5.15
C VAL A 241 26.10 -14.28 -6.29
N ARG A 242 26.94 -13.27 -5.98
CA ARG A 242 27.64 -12.51 -7.01
C ARG A 242 28.69 -13.33 -7.74
N SER A 243 29.46 -14.16 -7.02
CA SER A 243 30.43 -15.08 -7.63
C SER A 243 29.73 -15.98 -8.64
N LEU A 244 28.59 -16.55 -8.25
CA LEU A 244 27.80 -17.39 -9.13
C LEU A 244 27.18 -16.63 -10.32
N ALA A 245 26.66 -15.42 -10.09
CA ALA A 245 26.10 -14.59 -11.16
C ALA A 245 27.17 -14.20 -12.19
N SER A 246 28.38 -13.84 -11.74
CA SER A 246 29.52 -13.57 -12.61
C SER A 246 29.97 -14.80 -13.38
N TRP A 247 29.95 -15.98 -12.75
CA TRP A 247 30.25 -17.24 -13.41
C TRP A 247 29.22 -17.58 -14.50
N TYR A 248 27.92 -17.42 -14.24
CA TYR A 248 26.88 -17.60 -15.26
C TYR A 248 27.01 -16.63 -16.44
N GLU A 249 27.35 -15.37 -16.18
CA GLU A 249 27.57 -14.39 -17.25
C GLU A 249 28.77 -14.79 -18.13
N ALA A 250 29.82 -15.39 -17.55
CA ALA A 250 30.96 -15.92 -18.29
C ALA A 250 30.64 -17.21 -19.06
N GLU A 251 29.73 -18.04 -18.55
CA GLU A 251 29.38 -19.34 -19.15
C GLU A 251 28.19 -19.28 -20.12
N LYS A 252 27.48 -18.14 -20.21
CA LYS A 252 26.23 -18.02 -20.99
C LYS A 252 26.34 -18.42 -22.46
N ASP A 253 27.50 -18.19 -23.06
CA ASP A 253 27.84 -18.56 -24.44
C ASP A 253 29.05 -19.52 -24.47
N GLY A 254 29.41 -20.10 -23.31
CA GLY A 254 30.55 -20.98 -23.13
C GLY A 254 30.33 -22.39 -23.68
N ALA A 255 31.41 -23.16 -23.77
CA ALA A 255 31.41 -24.51 -24.33
C ALA A 255 30.41 -25.46 -23.64
N VAL A 256 30.23 -25.33 -22.31
CA VAL A 256 29.27 -26.16 -21.56
C VAL A 256 27.83 -25.86 -21.98
N ALA A 257 27.46 -24.58 -22.05
CA ALA A 257 26.14 -24.17 -22.50
C ALA A 257 25.88 -24.59 -23.96
N ALA A 258 26.88 -24.43 -24.84
CA ALA A 258 26.80 -24.84 -26.24
C ALA A 258 26.58 -26.36 -26.39
N ARG A 259 27.30 -27.19 -25.62
CA ARG A 259 27.15 -28.65 -25.68
C ARG A 259 25.86 -29.14 -25.00
N LEU A 260 25.42 -28.52 -23.90
CA LEU A 260 24.10 -28.79 -23.30
C LEU A 260 22.95 -28.47 -24.26
N ALA A 261 23.12 -27.49 -25.17
CA ALA A 261 22.15 -27.21 -26.21
C ALA A 261 22.10 -28.32 -27.28
N LYS A 262 23.24 -28.94 -27.61
CA LYS A 262 23.30 -30.07 -28.57
C LYS A 262 22.57 -31.32 -28.08
N LEU A 263 22.57 -31.59 -26.78
CA LEU A 263 21.87 -32.74 -26.19
C LEU A 263 20.36 -32.75 -26.43
N ARG A 264 19.77 -31.63 -26.87
CA ARG A 264 18.34 -31.57 -27.25
C ARG A 264 18.06 -32.33 -28.57
N GLY A 265 19.06 -32.56 -29.41
CA GLY A 265 18.91 -33.23 -30.71
C GLY A 265 19.44 -34.66 -30.68
N ALA A 266 18.54 -35.65 -30.56
CA ALA A 266 18.65 -37.11 -30.86
C ALA A 266 19.89 -37.94 -30.47
N GLU A 267 21.05 -37.36 -30.14
CA GLU A 267 22.29 -38.08 -29.92
C GLU A 267 22.63 -38.13 -28.43
N PHE A 268 22.12 -39.15 -27.75
CA PHE A 268 22.58 -39.55 -26.41
C PHE A 268 24.10 -39.81 -26.35
N ALA A 269 24.74 -40.03 -27.50
CA ALA A 269 26.19 -40.15 -27.62
C ALA A 269 26.96 -38.94 -27.04
N GLU A 270 26.35 -37.76 -27.05
CA GLU A 270 26.93 -36.55 -26.48
C GLU A 270 26.93 -36.57 -24.94
N ALA A 271 26.05 -37.35 -24.30
CA ALA A 271 25.94 -37.42 -22.85
C ALA A 271 27.18 -38.06 -22.19
N ALA A 272 27.87 -38.97 -22.91
CA ALA A 272 29.13 -39.55 -22.47
C ALA A 272 30.21 -38.50 -22.22
N ALA A 273 30.17 -37.36 -22.94
CA ALA A 273 31.09 -36.26 -22.70
C ALA A 273 30.82 -35.56 -21.36
N PHE A 274 29.64 -35.66 -20.77
CA PHE A 274 29.30 -35.01 -19.49
C PHE A 274 29.43 -35.96 -18.28
N ASP A 275 29.64 -37.25 -18.53
CA ASP A 275 29.79 -38.27 -17.51
C ASP A 275 31.26 -38.35 -17.05
N ILE A 276 31.57 -37.74 -15.91
CA ILE A 276 32.95 -37.60 -15.41
C ILE A 276 33.69 -38.95 -15.33
N PRO A 277 33.11 -40.06 -14.82
CA PRO A 277 33.77 -41.36 -14.86
C PRO A 277 34.15 -41.80 -16.27
N THR A 278 33.26 -41.62 -17.25
CA THR A 278 33.54 -41.91 -18.67
C THR A 278 34.64 -41.01 -19.23
N VAL A 279 34.62 -39.71 -18.91
CA VAL A 279 35.67 -38.76 -19.36
C VAL A 279 37.03 -39.12 -18.74
N VAL A 280 37.09 -39.38 -17.44
CA VAL A 280 38.32 -39.77 -16.73
C VAL A 280 38.89 -41.03 -17.38
N LYS A 281 38.06 -42.05 -17.59
CA LYS A 281 38.46 -43.30 -18.23
C LYS A 281 38.95 -43.10 -19.66
N ALA A 282 38.29 -42.25 -20.45
CA ALA A 282 38.71 -41.95 -21.82
C ALA A 282 40.06 -41.22 -21.88
N LEU A 283 40.44 -40.53 -20.80
CA LEU A 283 41.70 -39.79 -20.67
C LEU A 283 42.78 -40.54 -19.89
N GLU A 284 42.52 -41.78 -19.47
CA GLU A 284 43.53 -42.64 -18.88
C GLU A 284 44.67 -42.87 -19.89
N GLY A 285 45.90 -42.53 -19.49
CA GLY A 285 47.07 -42.62 -20.38
C GLY A 285 47.28 -41.42 -21.33
N CYS A 286 46.44 -40.38 -21.26
CA CYS A 286 46.67 -39.15 -22.04
C CYS A 286 47.82 -38.31 -21.44
N GLU A 287 48.96 -38.25 -22.13
CA GLU A 287 49.99 -37.24 -21.90
C GLU A 287 49.65 -35.96 -22.66
N VAL A 288 49.50 -34.83 -21.95
CA VAL A 288 49.19 -33.55 -22.58
C VAL A 288 50.49 -32.80 -22.81
N ASN A 289 50.82 -32.60 -24.07
CA ASN A 289 51.84 -31.64 -24.45
C ASN A 289 51.19 -30.27 -24.63
N GLU A 290 51.38 -29.38 -23.65
CA GLU A 290 50.77 -28.04 -23.61
C GLU A 290 51.22 -27.15 -24.79
N THR A 291 52.33 -27.50 -25.46
CA THR A 291 52.90 -26.72 -26.58
C THR A 291 52.26 -27.01 -27.93
N LEU A 292 51.50 -28.10 -28.08
CA LEU A 292 50.80 -28.37 -29.33
C LEU A 292 49.69 -27.34 -29.55
N PRO A 293 49.39 -26.90 -30.78
CA PRO A 293 48.26 -26.00 -31.05
C PRO A 293 46.92 -26.69 -30.81
N TRP A 294 45.86 -25.91 -30.59
CA TRP A 294 44.50 -26.43 -30.56
C TRP A 294 44.06 -26.81 -31.98
N ASP A 295 43.66 -28.05 -32.19
CA ASP A 295 43.21 -28.61 -33.46
C ASP A 295 41.73 -29.04 -33.44
N LEU A 296 41.04 -28.85 -32.31
CA LEU A 296 39.66 -29.26 -32.11
C LEU A 296 38.85 -28.16 -31.43
N SER A 297 37.74 -27.76 -32.05
CA SER A 297 36.77 -26.85 -31.43
C SER A 297 35.94 -27.62 -30.39
N VAL A 298 36.02 -27.20 -29.12
CA VAL A 298 35.30 -27.88 -28.03
C VAL A 298 33.79 -27.64 -28.12
N SER A 299 33.35 -26.52 -28.67
CA SER A 299 31.91 -26.24 -28.85
C SER A 299 31.32 -27.03 -30.02
N GLU A 300 32.07 -27.26 -31.11
CA GLU A 300 31.57 -27.87 -32.35
C GLU A 300 31.81 -29.38 -32.46
N ALA A 301 32.89 -29.92 -31.89
CA ALA A 301 33.22 -31.35 -31.97
C ALA A 301 32.15 -32.26 -31.35
N SER A 302 32.02 -33.50 -31.85
CA SER A 302 31.19 -34.53 -31.22
C SER A 302 31.80 -35.00 -29.89
N GLY A 303 31.00 -35.60 -29.02
CA GLY A 303 31.46 -36.16 -27.74
C GLY A 303 32.64 -37.11 -27.92
N ALA A 304 32.56 -38.01 -28.91
CA ALA A 304 33.62 -38.96 -29.20
C ALA A 304 34.91 -38.30 -29.72
N GLN A 305 34.80 -37.24 -30.53
CA GLN A 305 35.96 -36.49 -31.01
C GLN A 305 36.65 -35.74 -29.88
N LEU A 306 35.86 -35.12 -28.99
CA LEU A 306 36.37 -34.42 -27.81
C LEU A 306 37.17 -35.35 -26.91
N LEU A 307 36.61 -36.52 -26.58
CA LEU A 307 37.25 -37.47 -25.67
C LEU A 307 38.48 -38.18 -26.27
N LYS A 308 38.58 -38.26 -27.60
CA LYS A 308 39.79 -38.77 -28.29
C LYS A 308 40.93 -37.76 -28.31
N ASN A 309 40.65 -36.47 -28.18
CA ASN A 309 41.67 -35.43 -28.17
C ASN A 309 42.12 -35.15 -26.73
N CYS A 310 43.33 -35.59 -26.35
CA CYS A 310 43.80 -35.50 -24.97
C CYS A 310 43.80 -34.07 -24.40
N ARG A 311 44.17 -33.05 -25.19
CA ARG A 311 44.21 -31.66 -24.72
C ARG A 311 42.81 -31.12 -24.46
N ALA A 312 41.93 -31.26 -25.45
CA ALA A 312 40.55 -30.80 -25.36
C ALA A 312 39.78 -31.55 -24.27
N GLY A 313 40.00 -32.86 -24.15
CA GLY A 313 39.41 -33.69 -23.12
C GLY A 313 39.87 -33.35 -21.71
N LYS A 314 41.18 -33.10 -21.46
CA LYS A 314 41.64 -32.66 -20.12
C LYS A 314 41.10 -31.28 -19.74
N TRP A 315 41.05 -30.35 -20.70
CA TRP A 315 40.42 -29.04 -20.45
C TRP A 315 38.94 -29.19 -20.10
N TRP A 316 38.22 -30.03 -20.86
CA TRP A 316 36.81 -30.31 -20.61
C TRP A 316 36.56 -31.01 -19.27
N LEU A 317 37.42 -31.95 -18.88
CA LEU A 317 37.36 -32.57 -17.54
C LEU A 317 37.52 -31.51 -16.43
N GLY A 318 38.43 -30.55 -16.60
CA GLY A 318 38.56 -29.40 -15.72
C GLY A 318 37.25 -28.61 -15.62
N LYS A 319 36.63 -28.28 -16.76
CA LYS A 319 35.33 -27.60 -16.81
C LYS A 319 34.20 -28.38 -16.14
N LEU A 320 34.07 -29.68 -16.38
CA LEU A 320 33.05 -30.50 -15.71
C LEU A 320 33.28 -30.59 -14.21
N THR A 321 34.53 -30.65 -13.77
CA THR A 321 34.89 -30.66 -12.34
C THR A 321 34.49 -29.35 -11.68
N ASP A 322 34.68 -28.22 -12.36
CA ASP A 322 34.23 -26.90 -11.88
C ASP A 322 32.70 -26.81 -11.80
N TRP A 323 31.99 -27.30 -12.82
CA TRP A 323 30.53 -27.40 -12.79
C TRP A 323 30.03 -28.34 -11.68
N GLN A 324 30.71 -29.47 -11.43
CA GLN A 324 30.41 -30.36 -10.32
C GLN A 324 30.66 -29.68 -8.97
N ARG A 325 31.71 -28.85 -8.84
CA ARG A 325 31.97 -28.09 -7.61
C ARG A 325 30.88 -27.04 -7.36
N ALA A 326 30.42 -26.36 -8.40
CA ALA A 326 29.32 -25.38 -8.30
C ALA A 326 27.96 -26.04 -8.04
N MET A 327 27.73 -27.23 -8.62
CA MET A 327 26.46 -27.97 -8.58
C MET A 327 26.67 -29.44 -8.20
N PRO A 328 27.03 -29.73 -6.93
CA PRO A 328 27.47 -31.07 -6.53
C PRO A 328 26.35 -32.10 -6.48
N PHE A 329 25.08 -31.68 -6.39
CA PHE A 329 23.97 -32.60 -6.20
C PHE A 329 23.31 -33.00 -7.51
N THR A 330 23.20 -34.29 -7.78
CA THR A 330 22.40 -34.82 -8.90
C THR A 330 20.94 -34.93 -8.46
N SER A 331 20.02 -34.48 -9.31
CA SER A 331 18.57 -34.56 -9.12
C SER A 331 17.88 -34.81 -10.46
N PHE A 332 16.56 -34.99 -10.44
CA PHE A 332 15.74 -35.11 -11.63
C PHE A 332 14.37 -34.50 -11.42
N MET A 333 13.72 -34.11 -12.52
CA MET A 333 12.33 -33.67 -12.51
C MET A 333 11.53 -34.53 -13.49
N SER A 334 10.44 -35.12 -13.01
CA SER A 334 9.48 -35.86 -13.81
C SER A 334 8.16 -35.09 -13.87
N PRO A 335 8.02 -34.09 -14.77
CA PRO A 335 6.76 -33.38 -14.91
C PRO A 335 5.65 -34.36 -15.34
N ASP A 336 4.41 -34.06 -14.94
CA ASP A 336 3.27 -34.77 -15.50
C ASP A 336 3.15 -34.54 -17.02
N GLU A 337 2.31 -35.32 -17.69
CA GLU A 337 2.19 -35.32 -19.15
C GLU A 337 1.71 -33.97 -19.71
N GLU A 338 0.91 -33.21 -18.96
CA GLU A 338 0.45 -31.87 -19.37
C GLU A 338 1.54 -30.81 -19.14
N ALA A 339 2.25 -30.88 -18.01
CA ALA A 339 3.36 -30.00 -17.69
C ALA A 339 4.56 -30.21 -18.65
N ALA A 340 4.76 -31.43 -19.13
CA ALA A 340 5.78 -31.75 -20.13
C ALA A 340 5.55 -30.98 -21.46
N LYS A 341 4.31 -30.61 -21.79
CA LYS A 341 4.01 -29.79 -22.98
C LYS A 341 4.56 -28.36 -22.88
N VAL A 342 4.86 -27.89 -21.67
CA VAL A 342 5.45 -26.58 -21.38
C VAL A 342 6.93 -26.72 -21.01
N ALA A 343 7.59 -27.80 -21.43
CA ALA A 343 9.00 -28.05 -21.16
C ALA A 343 9.91 -26.88 -21.61
N PRO A 344 11.03 -26.63 -20.91
CA PRO A 344 11.93 -25.51 -21.18
C PRO A 344 12.41 -25.46 -22.63
N GLN A 345 12.32 -24.29 -23.27
CA GLN A 345 12.65 -24.07 -24.68
C GLN A 345 14.01 -23.39 -24.88
N GLY A 346 14.62 -23.59 -26.05
CA GLY A 346 15.84 -22.88 -26.46
C GLY A 346 17.03 -22.98 -25.49
N LYS A 347 17.44 -21.83 -24.95
CA LYS A 347 18.61 -21.66 -24.06
C LYS A 347 18.25 -21.76 -22.57
N GLU A 348 17.01 -22.10 -22.22
CA GLU A 348 16.58 -22.24 -20.84
C GLU A 348 17.24 -23.47 -20.19
N GLN A 349 18.07 -23.23 -19.16
CA GLN A 349 18.87 -24.28 -18.50
C GLN A 349 18.82 -24.18 -16.98
N ILE A 350 18.61 -23.00 -16.39
CA ILE A 350 18.70 -22.79 -14.94
C ILE A 350 17.31 -22.70 -14.32
N LEU A 351 16.99 -23.61 -13.42
CA LEU A 351 15.85 -23.57 -12.52
C LEU A 351 16.29 -22.95 -11.19
N MET A 352 15.66 -21.84 -10.79
CA MET A 352 15.95 -21.22 -9.48
C MET A 352 14.84 -21.50 -8.49
N CYS A 353 15.21 -21.92 -7.28
CA CYS A 353 14.29 -22.30 -6.23
C CYS A 353 14.57 -21.53 -4.94
N PHE A 354 13.50 -21.04 -4.30
CA PHE A 354 13.55 -20.40 -2.99
C PHE A 354 13.13 -21.38 -1.90
N GLY A 355 13.77 -21.27 -0.74
CA GLY A 355 13.57 -22.18 0.38
C GLY A 355 14.74 -23.15 0.56
N LYS A 356 14.70 -23.85 1.69
CA LYS A 356 15.56 -25.01 1.91
C LYS A 356 15.13 -26.09 0.92
N ARG A 357 16.08 -26.85 0.37
CA ARG A 357 15.77 -28.13 -0.28
C ARG A 357 15.06 -29.04 0.73
N VAL A 358 13.73 -29.04 0.72
CA VAL A 358 12.91 -29.91 1.55
C VAL A 358 12.82 -31.23 0.80
N ALA A 359 13.70 -32.14 1.21
CA ALA A 359 13.52 -33.56 0.97
C ALA A 359 12.17 -33.99 1.59
N SER A 360 11.30 -34.68 0.85
CA SER A 360 10.24 -35.51 1.45
C SER A 360 10.84 -36.56 2.42
N GLN A 361 10.00 -37.46 2.95
CA GLN A 361 10.51 -38.56 3.77
C GLN A 361 11.57 -39.34 2.98
N LEU A 362 12.78 -39.49 3.55
CA LEU A 362 13.80 -40.40 3.04
C LEU A 362 13.18 -41.79 2.94
N HIS A 363 13.04 -42.29 1.73
CA HIS A 363 12.54 -43.63 1.50
C HIS A 363 13.50 -44.40 0.64
N ARG A 364 13.68 -45.67 1.01
CA ARG A 364 14.32 -46.67 0.17
C ARG A 364 13.19 -47.42 -0.54
N ARG A 365 13.14 -47.35 -1.87
CA ARG A 365 12.16 -48.13 -2.64
C ARG A 365 12.47 -49.63 -2.51
N GLU A 366 11.42 -50.45 -2.50
CA GLU A 366 11.56 -51.91 -2.47
C GLU A 366 12.33 -52.37 -3.72
N GLY A 367 13.47 -53.03 -3.53
CA GLY A 367 14.36 -53.48 -4.62
C GLY A 367 15.36 -52.45 -5.17
N GLY A 368 15.28 -51.18 -4.77
CA GLY A 368 16.21 -50.13 -5.23
C GLY A 368 17.56 -50.11 -4.49
N GLN A 369 18.62 -49.69 -5.18
CA GLN A 369 19.97 -49.51 -4.60
C GLN A 369 20.23 -48.10 -4.05
N HIS A 370 19.30 -47.15 -4.24
CA HIS A 370 19.46 -45.75 -3.85
C HIS A 370 18.44 -45.31 -2.78
N LEU A 371 18.87 -44.38 -1.91
CA LEU A 371 17.98 -43.63 -1.02
C LEU A 371 17.47 -42.43 -1.80
N MET A 372 16.16 -42.33 -1.93
CA MET A 372 15.51 -41.27 -2.68
C MET A 372 14.75 -40.36 -1.74
N THR A 373 14.62 -39.12 -2.18
CA THR A 373 13.72 -38.16 -1.58
C THR A 373 13.03 -37.43 -2.71
N ASP A 374 11.72 -37.25 -2.57
CA ASP A 374 11.00 -36.39 -3.50
C ASP A 374 11.41 -34.96 -3.21
N GLN A 375 11.89 -34.26 -4.23
CA GLN A 375 12.03 -32.82 -4.18
C GLN A 375 10.68 -32.23 -4.56
N ASN A 376 10.04 -31.58 -3.60
CA ASN A 376 8.87 -30.80 -3.95
C ASN A 376 9.34 -29.56 -4.73
N ALA A 377 8.87 -29.39 -5.96
CA ALA A 377 9.20 -28.22 -6.79
C ALA A 377 8.47 -26.94 -6.33
N ILE A 378 7.73 -26.99 -5.21
CA ILE A 378 7.16 -25.80 -4.56
C ILE A 378 8.28 -24.80 -4.25
N GLY A 379 8.18 -23.61 -4.84
CA GLY A 379 9.14 -22.53 -4.67
C GLY A 379 10.15 -22.36 -5.81
N CYS A 380 10.10 -23.20 -6.85
CA CYS A 380 10.93 -23.06 -8.06
C CYS A 380 10.26 -22.16 -9.13
N HIS A 381 11.01 -21.21 -9.70
CA HIS A 381 10.49 -20.18 -10.62
C HIS A 381 10.88 -20.43 -12.08
N GLY A 382 10.43 -21.54 -12.65
CA GLY A 382 10.65 -21.86 -14.07
C GLY A 382 12.11 -21.95 -14.48
N PHE A 383 12.36 -22.24 -15.76
CA PHE A 383 13.72 -22.26 -16.31
C PHE A 383 14.07 -20.93 -16.96
N TRP A 384 15.32 -20.50 -16.75
CA TRP A 384 15.91 -19.32 -17.35
C TRP A 384 17.15 -19.68 -18.14
N ASP A 385 17.51 -18.85 -19.11
CA ASP A 385 18.85 -18.89 -19.66
C ASP A 385 19.88 -18.36 -18.63
N LEU A 386 21.16 -18.67 -18.84
CA LEU A 386 22.25 -18.31 -17.93
C LEU A 386 22.36 -16.79 -17.71
N ALA A 387 22.14 -15.98 -18.76
CA ALA A 387 22.23 -14.53 -18.68
C ALA A 387 21.07 -13.92 -17.87
N GLN A 388 19.86 -14.45 -18.06
CA GLN A 388 18.69 -14.09 -17.27
C GLN A 388 18.87 -14.49 -15.82
N ALA A 389 19.33 -15.72 -15.55
CA ALA A 389 19.62 -16.20 -14.21
C ALA A 389 20.64 -15.29 -13.49
N GLY A 390 21.75 -14.95 -14.13
CA GLY A 390 22.75 -14.01 -13.58
C GLY A 390 22.15 -12.65 -13.23
N LYS A 391 21.30 -12.07 -14.10
CA LYS A 391 20.59 -10.82 -13.83
C LYS A 391 19.59 -10.94 -12.67
N MET A 392 18.91 -12.07 -12.53
CA MET A 392 17.97 -12.29 -11.43
C MET A 392 18.69 -12.43 -10.08
N LEU A 393 19.81 -13.14 -10.04
CA LEU A 393 20.65 -13.26 -8.85
C LEU A 393 21.13 -11.88 -8.36
N ASP A 394 21.63 -11.02 -9.26
CA ASP A 394 22.03 -9.65 -8.90
C ASP A 394 20.84 -8.81 -8.38
N ARG A 395 19.65 -8.99 -8.94
CA ARG A 395 18.43 -8.31 -8.46
C ARG A 395 18.02 -8.79 -7.06
N ILE A 396 18.09 -10.08 -6.79
CA ILE A 396 17.77 -10.67 -5.48
C ILE A 396 18.69 -10.10 -4.41
N VAL A 397 19.99 -10.09 -4.67
CA VAL A 397 20.99 -9.47 -3.78
C VAL A 397 20.63 -8.01 -3.50
N LYS A 398 20.22 -7.23 -4.51
CA LYS A 398 19.82 -5.83 -4.31
C LYS A 398 18.53 -5.69 -3.50
N LEU A 399 17.58 -6.60 -3.65
CA LEU A 399 16.29 -6.55 -2.96
C LEU A 399 16.40 -6.93 -1.48
N TRP A 400 17.24 -7.92 -1.17
CA TRP A 400 17.33 -8.49 0.17
C TRP A 400 18.36 -7.81 1.09
N ARG A 401 19.02 -6.73 0.64
CA ARG A 401 19.99 -6.01 1.48
C ARG A 401 19.34 -5.54 2.78
N PRO A 402 20.00 -5.66 3.95
CA PRO A 402 19.41 -5.28 5.23
C PRO A 402 18.75 -3.89 5.28
N PRO A 403 19.31 -2.82 4.66
CA PRO A 403 18.67 -1.50 4.64
C PRO A 403 17.29 -1.46 3.96
N THR A 404 16.96 -2.41 3.08
CA THR A 404 15.64 -2.49 2.44
C THR A 404 14.54 -2.97 3.38
N CYS A 405 14.91 -3.53 4.54
CA CYS A 405 14.02 -4.17 5.51
C CYS A 405 13.13 -5.28 4.93
N GLN A 406 13.32 -5.70 3.67
CA GLN A 406 12.52 -6.76 3.06
C GLN A 406 12.76 -8.09 3.76
N LEU A 407 14.03 -8.40 4.01
CA LEU A 407 14.42 -9.62 4.72
C LEU A 407 13.87 -9.64 6.15
N ALA A 408 14.00 -8.54 6.89
CA ALA A 408 13.38 -8.40 8.22
C ALA A 408 11.86 -8.60 8.15
N SER A 409 11.19 -7.92 7.22
CA SER A 409 9.73 -8.03 7.07
C SER A 409 9.29 -9.46 6.75
N MET A 410 10.00 -10.17 5.87
CA MET A 410 9.67 -11.54 5.53
C MET A 410 9.97 -12.50 6.68
N GLU A 411 11.10 -12.31 7.38
CA GLU A 411 11.45 -13.10 8.57
C GLU A 411 10.37 -12.97 9.63
N LEU A 412 9.96 -11.74 9.91
CA LEU A 412 8.88 -11.45 10.84
C LEU A 412 7.58 -12.11 10.39
N ASP A 413 7.13 -11.94 9.14
CA ASP A 413 5.90 -12.54 8.61
C ASP A 413 5.93 -14.08 8.68
N MET A 414 7.06 -14.70 8.37
CA MET A 414 7.22 -16.15 8.50
C MET A 414 7.11 -16.60 9.97
N LYS A 415 7.78 -15.90 10.89
CA LYS A 415 7.64 -16.16 12.34
C LYS A 415 6.18 -16.02 12.79
N VAL A 416 5.44 -15.01 12.29
CA VAL A 416 4.00 -14.87 12.53
C VAL A 416 3.25 -16.11 12.06
N LYS A 417 3.48 -16.56 10.82
CA LYS A 417 2.77 -17.70 10.25
C LYS A 417 3.06 -19.01 10.98
N ILE A 418 4.31 -19.23 11.38
CA ILE A 418 4.70 -20.38 12.22
C ILE A 418 3.93 -20.33 13.55
N MET A 419 3.89 -19.18 14.21
CA MET A 419 3.18 -19.00 15.47
C MET A 419 1.66 -19.17 15.33
N GLU A 420 1.06 -18.63 14.26
CA GLU A 420 -0.36 -18.84 13.94
C GLU A 420 -0.68 -20.32 13.71
N LEU A 421 0.20 -21.05 13.03
CA LEU A 421 0.07 -22.48 12.79
C LEU A 421 0.16 -23.28 14.10
N ILE A 422 1.13 -22.97 14.97
CA ILE A 422 1.26 -23.58 16.31
C ILE A 422 0.01 -23.27 17.16
N ALA A 423 -0.45 -22.02 17.16
CA ALA A 423 -1.65 -21.63 17.90
C ALA A 423 -2.90 -22.37 17.40
N ASN A 424 -3.04 -22.54 16.08
CA ASN A 424 -4.13 -23.31 15.47
C ASN A 424 -4.04 -24.80 15.81
N MET A 425 -2.84 -25.41 15.72
CA MET A 425 -2.60 -26.79 16.13
C MET A 425 -2.96 -27.01 17.60
N ASN A 426 -2.53 -26.11 18.49
CA ASN A 426 -2.86 -26.16 19.91
C ASN A 426 -4.37 -26.02 20.12
N SER A 427 -5.04 -25.08 19.46
CA SER A 427 -6.51 -24.93 19.55
C SER A 427 -7.22 -26.22 19.11
N ARG A 428 -6.83 -26.81 17.99
CA ARG A 428 -7.40 -28.08 17.49
C ARG A 428 -7.13 -29.24 18.44
N LEU A 429 -5.94 -29.31 19.02
CA LEU A 429 -5.60 -30.31 20.04
C LEU A 429 -6.49 -30.12 21.27
N PHE A 430 -6.68 -28.89 21.75
CA PHE A 430 -7.59 -28.60 22.87
C PHE A 430 -9.06 -28.91 22.54
N ASP A 431 -9.50 -28.67 21.31
CA ASP A 431 -10.85 -29.02 20.85
C ASP A 431 -11.02 -30.56 20.70
N ALA A 432 -9.95 -31.29 20.38
CA ALA A 432 -9.94 -32.74 20.22
C ALA A 432 -9.70 -33.51 21.54
N LEU A 433 -9.04 -32.90 22.53
CA LEU A 433 -8.74 -33.52 23.82
C LEU A 433 -9.96 -34.12 24.53
N PRO A 434 -11.15 -33.48 24.54
CA PRO A 434 -12.36 -34.09 25.07
C PRO A 434 -12.72 -35.41 24.37
N ALA A 435 -12.65 -35.46 23.04
CA ALA A 435 -12.95 -36.67 22.28
C ALA A 435 -11.93 -37.78 22.56
N LEU A 436 -10.64 -37.44 22.55
CA LEU A 436 -9.54 -38.38 22.87
C LEU A 436 -9.66 -38.96 24.28
N LEU A 437 -9.96 -38.12 25.28
CA LEU A 437 -10.19 -38.56 26.66
C LEU A 437 -11.46 -39.43 26.77
N THR A 438 -12.48 -39.17 25.96
CA THR A 438 -13.72 -39.96 25.97
C THR A 438 -13.48 -41.34 25.33
N GLU A 439 -12.70 -41.42 24.25
CA GLU A 439 -12.27 -42.69 23.64
C GLU A 439 -11.43 -43.51 24.62
N GLU A 440 -10.46 -42.88 25.30
CA GLU A 440 -9.57 -43.56 26.24
C GLU A 440 -10.28 -44.02 27.52
N LEU A 441 -11.24 -43.23 28.03
CA LEU A 441 -12.02 -43.59 29.22
C LEU A 441 -13.17 -44.58 28.94
N SER A 442 -13.73 -44.58 27.73
CA SER A 442 -14.86 -45.45 27.38
C SER A 442 -14.43 -46.82 26.84
N GLY A 443 -13.16 -46.99 26.45
CA GLY A 443 -12.64 -48.25 25.91
C GLY A 443 -13.33 -48.69 24.62
N ALA A 444 -14.08 -47.80 23.97
CA ALA A 444 -14.82 -48.05 22.76
C ALA A 444 -14.43 -47.02 21.69
N ASP A 445 -14.05 -47.54 20.53
CA ASP A 445 -13.56 -46.80 19.37
C ASP A 445 -14.75 -46.11 18.67
N PHE A 446 -15.08 -44.89 19.07
CA PHE A 446 -16.18 -44.13 18.48
C PHE A 446 -15.66 -43.28 17.32
N ASP A 447 -15.79 -43.78 16.08
CA ASP A 447 -15.49 -43.02 14.88
C ASP A 447 -16.20 -41.64 14.94
N GLY A 448 -15.41 -40.56 14.95
CA GLY A 448 -15.86 -39.19 15.25
C GLY A 448 -16.97 -38.65 14.35
N LYS A 449 -17.32 -39.34 13.25
CA LYS A 449 -18.50 -39.07 12.43
C LYS A 449 -19.83 -39.48 13.09
N ALA A 450 -19.85 -40.45 14.00
CA ALA A 450 -21.06 -40.90 14.68
C ALA A 450 -21.53 -39.95 15.81
N LEU A 451 -20.63 -39.14 16.38
CA LEU A 451 -20.94 -38.14 17.41
C LEU A 451 -21.60 -36.88 16.85
N ALA A 452 -21.31 -36.49 15.61
CA ALA A 452 -21.98 -35.36 14.97
C ALA A 452 -23.45 -35.69 14.59
N ALA A 453 -23.71 -36.93 14.15
CA ALA A 453 -25.03 -37.39 13.71
C ALA A 453 -25.98 -37.77 14.85
N SER A 454 -25.48 -38.03 16.07
CA SER A 454 -26.30 -38.44 17.22
C SER A 454 -26.77 -37.28 18.11
N SER A 455 -26.40 -36.04 17.80
CA SER A 455 -26.79 -34.82 18.55
C SER A 455 -28.29 -34.45 18.49
N LEU A 456 -29.10 -35.16 17.70
CA LEU A 456 -30.50 -34.83 17.44
C LEU A 456 -31.56 -35.82 17.97
N GLY A 457 -31.20 -36.90 18.67
CA GLY A 457 -32.26 -37.80 19.15
C GLY A 457 -31.86 -38.95 20.08
N SER A 458 -31.63 -38.66 21.36
CA SER A 458 -32.02 -39.54 22.48
C SER A 458 -31.76 -38.85 23.83
N SER A 459 -32.73 -38.91 24.74
CA SER A 459 -32.74 -38.19 26.02
C SER A 459 -31.72 -38.70 27.05
N LEU A 460 -31.07 -39.85 26.80
CA LEU A 460 -30.10 -40.47 27.71
C LEU A 460 -28.69 -39.87 27.55
N LEU A 461 -28.34 -39.40 26.35
CA LEU A 461 -27.06 -38.71 26.11
C LEU A 461 -27.07 -37.25 26.59
N ARG A 462 -28.24 -36.65 26.84
CA ARG A 462 -28.36 -35.30 27.42
C ARG A 462 -27.89 -35.24 28.87
N GLY A 463 -28.15 -36.27 29.68
CA GLY A 463 -27.67 -36.33 31.06
C GLY A 463 -26.15 -36.51 31.18
N VAL A 464 -25.55 -37.26 30.25
CA VAL A 464 -24.10 -37.40 30.14
C VAL A 464 -23.49 -36.12 29.57
N TRP A 465 -24.09 -35.49 28.55
CA TRP A 465 -23.66 -34.18 28.04
C TRP A 465 -23.85 -33.04 29.04
N ASP A 466 -24.88 -33.05 29.89
CA ASP A 466 -25.08 -32.04 30.94
C ASP A 466 -24.08 -32.22 32.09
N THR A 467 -23.71 -33.47 32.41
CA THR A 467 -22.65 -33.78 33.39
C THR A 467 -21.25 -33.48 32.84
N ILE A 468 -21.03 -33.73 31.54
CA ILE A 468 -19.81 -33.38 30.81
C ILE A 468 -19.71 -31.86 30.65
N THR A 469 -20.77 -31.15 30.25
CA THR A 469 -20.78 -29.68 30.17
C THR A 469 -20.70 -29.00 31.52
N HIS A 470 -21.24 -29.57 32.61
CA HIS A 470 -20.98 -29.08 33.98
C HIS A 470 -19.55 -29.35 34.46
N SER A 471 -18.96 -30.49 34.09
CA SER A 471 -17.54 -30.76 34.36
C SER A 471 -16.64 -29.82 33.53
N PHE A 472 -16.99 -29.55 32.27
CA PHE A 472 -16.29 -28.60 31.39
C PHE A 472 -16.53 -27.13 31.77
N SER A 473 -17.67 -26.75 32.34
CA SER A 473 -17.89 -25.39 32.85
C SER A 473 -17.05 -25.13 34.10
N SER A 474 -16.81 -26.14 34.95
CA SER A 474 -15.84 -26.06 36.05
C SER A 474 -14.38 -26.04 35.56
N MET A 475 -14.08 -26.77 34.46
CA MET A 475 -12.76 -26.74 33.83
C MET A 475 -12.51 -25.47 33.02
N ARG A 476 -13.53 -24.73 32.58
CA ARG A 476 -13.36 -23.45 31.88
C ARG A 476 -12.57 -22.44 32.74
N GLY A 477 -12.81 -22.44 34.06
CA GLY A 477 -12.01 -21.69 35.02
C GLY A 477 -10.57 -22.19 35.15
N GLN A 478 -10.34 -23.51 35.04
CA GLN A 478 -9.00 -24.11 35.01
C GLN A 478 -8.27 -23.86 33.68
N TYR A 479 -8.95 -23.84 32.54
CA TYR A 479 -8.38 -23.51 31.23
C TYR A 479 -8.11 -22.01 31.09
N THR A 480 -8.93 -21.14 31.69
CA THR A 480 -8.58 -19.72 31.87
C THR A 480 -7.34 -19.57 32.76
N ARG A 481 -7.25 -20.31 33.88
CA ARG A 481 -6.04 -20.33 34.74
C ARG A 481 -4.81 -20.91 34.05
N LEU A 482 -4.96 -21.98 33.28
CA LEU A 482 -3.91 -22.62 32.50
C LEU A 482 -3.49 -21.71 31.34
N GLY A 483 -4.41 -21.04 30.66
CA GLY A 483 -4.12 -20.01 29.67
C GLY A 483 -3.47 -18.76 30.26
N GLN A 484 -3.79 -18.40 31.52
CA GLN A 484 -3.09 -17.35 32.29
C GLN A 484 -1.69 -17.77 32.74
N LEU A 485 -1.49 -19.05 33.09
CA LEU A 485 -0.18 -19.63 33.39
C LEU A 485 0.69 -19.73 32.12
N LEU A 486 0.17 -20.37 31.07
CA LEU A 486 0.86 -20.60 29.79
C LEU A 486 1.06 -19.33 28.97
N GLY A 487 0.15 -18.36 29.06
CA GLY A 487 0.26 -17.07 28.36
C GLY A 487 1.38 -16.17 28.87
N ASN A 488 1.90 -16.43 30.08
CA ASN A 488 3.04 -15.72 30.67
C ASN A 488 4.28 -16.61 30.85
N THR A 489 4.18 -17.93 30.68
CA THR A 489 5.34 -18.83 30.74
C THR A 489 5.85 -19.14 29.34
N VAL A 490 7.02 -18.61 29.02
CA VAL A 490 7.87 -19.17 27.97
C VAL A 490 8.30 -20.55 28.48
N VAL A 491 7.94 -21.64 27.81
CA VAL A 491 8.48 -22.97 28.13
C VAL A 491 9.95 -22.96 27.70
N LYS A 492 10.82 -22.48 28.59
CA LYS A 492 12.25 -22.69 28.50
C LYS A 492 12.51 -24.12 28.91
N TRP A 493 13.00 -24.93 27.98
CA TRP A 493 13.48 -26.27 28.31
C TRP A 493 14.65 -26.12 29.28
N ALA A 494 14.58 -26.75 30.45
CA ALA A 494 15.75 -26.90 31.31
C ALA A 494 16.70 -27.90 30.62
N VAL A 495 17.60 -27.37 29.78
CA VAL A 495 18.52 -28.18 28.95
C VAL A 495 19.57 -28.87 29.84
N CYS A 496 19.94 -28.26 30.96
CA CYS A 496 20.97 -28.76 31.87
C CYS A 496 20.91 -28.02 33.23
N PRO A 497 21.46 -28.59 34.31
CA PRO A 497 21.78 -27.81 35.52
C PRO A 497 22.88 -26.79 35.20
N LEU A 498 22.76 -25.56 35.73
CA LEU A 498 23.82 -24.55 35.59
C LEU A 498 25.00 -24.90 36.49
N LYS A 499 26.23 -24.56 36.08
CA LYS A 499 27.38 -24.52 36.99
C LYS A 499 27.04 -23.64 38.19
N ASN A 500 27.65 -23.90 39.35
CA ASN A 500 27.40 -23.11 40.56
C ASN A 500 28.03 -21.71 40.40
N ILE A 501 27.30 -20.81 39.74
CA ILE A 501 27.71 -19.43 39.50
C ILE A 501 27.41 -18.63 40.77
N SER A 502 28.44 -18.40 41.58
CA SER A 502 28.31 -17.68 42.85
C SER A 502 28.53 -16.16 42.72
N GLN A 503 29.10 -15.71 41.60
CA GLN A 503 29.39 -14.28 41.37
C GLN A 503 28.26 -13.62 40.58
N THR A 504 27.77 -12.48 41.07
CA THR A 504 26.67 -11.70 40.46
C THR A 504 27.05 -11.17 39.07
N GLU A 505 28.34 -10.91 38.83
CA GLU A 505 28.87 -10.45 37.55
C GLU A 505 28.78 -11.54 36.46
N ASP A 506 29.02 -12.81 36.83
CA ASP A 506 28.87 -13.96 35.92
C ASP A 506 27.39 -14.23 35.57
N LEU A 507 26.47 -13.98 36.51
CA LEU A 507 25.02 -14.03 36.23
C LEU A 507 24.59 -12.89 35.30
N GLN A 508 25.12 -11.68 35.49
CA GLN A 508 24.87 -10.56 34.57
C GLN A 508 25.48 -10.79 33.18
N ASN A 509 26.67 -11.39 33.12
CA ASN A 509 27.30 -11.81 31.87
C ASN A 509 26.47 -12.91 31.20
N LEU A 510 25.95 -13.87 31.96
CA LEU A 510 25.04 -14.89 31.47
C LEU A 510 23.74 -14.28 30.92
N ASP A 511 23.08 -13.39 31.67
CA ASP A 511 21.86 -12.71 31.24
C ASP A 511 22.11 -11.78 30.02
N SER A 512 23.30 -11.20 29.90
CA SER A 512 23.68 -10.41 28.72
C SER A 512 23.97 -11.28 27.49
N ALA A 513 24.45 -12.51 27.70
CA ALA A 513 24.74 -13.50 26.65
C ALA A 513 23.49 -14.28 26.23
N LEU A 514 22.55 -14.51 27.15
CA LEU A 514 21.23 -15.03 26.89
C LEU A 514 20.39 -13.89 26.30
N GLY A 515 20.41 -13.76 24.97
CA GLY A 515 19.66 -12.71 24.26
C GLY A 515 18.25 -12.54 24.85
N THR A 516 17.88 -11.29 25.14
CA THR A 516 16.51 -10.99 25.57
C THR A 516 15.56 -11.54 24.52
N GLU A 517 14.62 -12.35 25.00
CA GLU A 517 13.64 -13.08 24.20
C GLU A 517 13.12 -12.25 23.02
N ASP A 518 12.98 -12.90 21.85
CA ASP A 518 12.43 -12.28 20.65
C ASP A 518 11.11 -11.57 20.98
N ASP A 519 11.12 -10.22 20.91
CA ASP A 519 9.98 -9.34 21.19
C ASP A 519 8.74 -9.77 20.37
N LEU A 520 8.97 -10.37 19.20
CA LEU A 520 7.93 -10.93 18.34
C LEU A 520 7.29 -12.18 18.95
N ALA A 521 8.11 -13.12 19.46
CA ALA A 521 7.62 -14.35 20.06
C ALA A 521 6.76 -14.07 21.30
N ARG A 522 7.17 -13.10 22.12
CA ARG A 522 6.38 -12.62 23.27
C ARG A 522 5.03 -12.05 22.82
N TYR A 523 5.05 -11.16 21.82
CA TYR A 523 3.83 -10.56 21.29
C TYR A 523 2.84 -11.60 20.72
N TYR A 524 3.34 -12.58 19.95
CA TYR A 524 2.46 -13.62 19.39
C TYR A 524 2.00 -14.65 20.41
N ALA A 525 2.80 -14.94 21.43
CA ALA A 525 2.33 -15.72 22.58
C ALA A 525 1.15 -14.99 23.26
N GLU A 526 1.29 -13.68 23.53
CA GLU A 526 0.20 -12.89 24.10
C GLU A 526 -1.05 -12.90 23.22
N ILE A 527 -0.91 -12.81 21.90
CA ILE A 527 -2.04 -12.93 20.95
C ILE A 527 -2.67 -14.33 20.99
N ALA A 528 -1.86 -15.39 20.94
CA ALA A 528 -2.33 -16.76 20.91
C ALA A 528 -3.16 -17.09 22.16
N TYR A 529 -2.77 -16.53 23.31
CA TYR A 529 -3.46 -16.73 24.58
C TYR A 529 -4.46 -15.62 24.95
N ALA A 530 -4.63 -14.57 24.13
CA ALA A 530 -5.54 -13.44 24.41
C ALA A 530 -6.98 -13.89 24.72
N LYS A 531 -7.48 -14.93 24.04
CA LYS A 531 -8.81 -15.53 24.29
C LYS A 531 -8.97 -16.05 25.72
N TRP A 532 -7.88 -16.51 26.34
CA TRP A 532 -7.85 -17.13 27.66
C TRP A 532 -7.40 -16.18 28.76
N THR A 533 -6.48 -15.26 28.46
CA THR A 533 -5.97 -14.27 29.43
C THR A 533 -6.93 -13.10 29.65
N GLY A 534 -7.88 -12.89 28.72
CA GLY A 534 -8.78 -11.74 28.74
C GLY A 534 -8.11 -10.44 28.32
N ARG A 535 -6.84 -10.48 27.88
CA ARG A 535 -6.19 -9.32 27.26
C ARG A 535 -6.91 -9.00 25.95
N THR A 536 -7.43 -7.78 25.84
CA THR A 536 -7.97 -7.25 24.59
C THR A 536 -6.85 -7.22 23.57
N LYS A 537 -7.03 -7.92 22.44
CA LYS A 537 -6.12 -7.90 21.30
C LYS A 537 -6.19 -6.53 20.65
N LEU A 538 -5.50 -5.54 21.23
CA LEU A 538 -5.40 -4.23 20.64
C LEU A 538 -4.48 -4.33 19.42
N LEU A 539 -5.01 -3.97 18.26
CA LEU A 539 -4.21 -3.87 17.05
C LEU A 539 -3.27 -2.65 17.15
N PRO A 540 -2.09 -2.67 16.51
CA PRO A 540 -1.23 -1.49 16.42
C PRO A 540 -2.02 -0.25 15.99
N GLY A 541 -1.86 0.86 16.72
CA GLY A 541 -2.60 2.11 16.54
C GLY A 541 -3.95 2.19 17.26
N GLU A 542 -4.45 1.13 17.90
CA GLU A 542 -5.68 1.20 18.70
C GLU A 542 -5.47 1.88 20.05
N GLU A 543 -4.35 1.60 20.72
CA GLU A 543 -3.96 2.31 21.93
C GLU A 543 -3.31 3.65 21.59
N CYS A 544 -3.74 4.72 22.26
CA CYS A 544 -3.16 6.04 22.09
C CYS A 544 -2.89 6.68 23.46
N THR A 545 -1.77 7.36 23.58
CA THR A 545 -1.36 8.12 24.76
C THR A 545 -1.45 9.61 24.48
N SER A 546 -1.54 10.45 25.50
CA SER A 546 -1.49 11.91 25.31
C SER A 546 -0.16 12.32 24.69
N ASN A 547 -0.19 13.15 23.65
CA ASN A 547 1.03 13.62 22.99
C ASN A 547 1.59 14.87 23.70
N PRO A 548 2.80 14.82 24.29
CA PRO A 548 3.37 15.97 24.98
C PRO A 548 3.76 17.12 24.03
N SER A 549 4.07 16.82 22.77
CA SER A 549 4.54 17.81 21.79
C SER A 549 3.40 18.68 21.23
N LEU A 550 2.16 18.18 21.25
CA LEU A 550 0.98 18.85 20.72
C LEU A 550 -0.22 18.66 21.67
N PRO A 551 -0.56 19.69 22.47
CA PRO A 551 -1.72 19.63 23.37
C PRO A 551 -3.01 19.25 22.65
N SER A 552 -3.91 18.56 23.34
CA SER A 552 -5.21 18.08 22.79
C SER A 552 -5.11 17.03 21.68
N THR A 553 -3.93 16.46 21.44
CA THR A 553 -3.73 15.33 20.51
C THR A 553 -3.31 14.06 21.24
N MET A 554 -3.50 12.92 20.58
CA MET A 554 -3.05 11.62 21.08
C MET A 554 -2.06 10.99 20.09
N ALA A 555 -1.02 10.35 20.61
CA ALA A 555 -0.06 9.56 19.83
C ALA A 555 -0.42 8.07 19.94
N CYS A 556 -0.64 7.43 18.80
CA CYS A 556 -0.98 6.01 18.70
C CYS A 556 0.20 5.25 18.07
N SER A 557 0.91 4.42 18.86
CA SER A 557 2.05 3.65 18.34
C SER A 557 1.57 2.64 17.30
N ILE A 558 2.21 2.65 16.12
CA ILE A 558 1.96 1.69 15.04
C ILE A 558 3.07 0.63 14.94
N GLY A 559 4.22 0.85 15.56
CA GLY A 559 5.25 -0.18 15.74
C GLY A 559 6.60 0.39 16.15
N ILE A 560 7.47 -0.51 16.61
CA ILE A 560 8.82 -0.16 17.07
C ILE A 560 9.83 -0.47 15.96
N MET A 561 10.78 0.44 15.77
CA MET A 561 11.90 0.32 14.85
C MET A 561 13.18 0.11 15.66
N GLN A 562 14.11 -0.71 15.16
CA GLN A 562 15.40 -0.95 15.78
C GLN A 562 16.52 -0.81 14.76
N GLN A 563 17.64 -0.26 15.22
CA GLN A 563 18.87 -0.10 14.46
C GLN A 563 19.45 -1.46 14.03
N ASP A 564 19.97 -1.49 12.79
CA ASP A 564 20.75 -2.61 12.24
C ASP A 564 20.02 -3.96 12.35
N MET A 565 18.72 -3.97 12.03
CA MET A 565 17.84 -5.14 12.08
C MET A 565 17.62 -5.68 10.65
N PRO A 566 17.88 -6.96 10.35
CA PRO A 566 18.21 -8.03 11.29
C PRO A 566 19.68 -8.02 11.73
N GLU A 567 20.57 -7.44 10.94
CA GLU A 567 22.00 -7.32 11.21
C GLU A 567 22.57 -6.03 10.59
N PRO A 568 23.73 -5.52 11.07
CA PRO A 568 24.41 -4.41 10.42
C PRO A 568 24.73 -4.71 8.95
N TYR A 569 24.93 -3.68 8.13
CA TYR A 569 25.32 -3.87 6.74
C TYR A 569 26.32 -2.81 6.29
N ARG A 570 27.59 -3.20 6.21
CA ARG A 570 28.70 -2.29 5.86
C ARG A 570 28.64 -1.05 6.77
N ASP A 571 28.81 0.14 6.21
CA ASP A 571 28.73 1.42 6.93
C ASP A 571 27.33 2.08 6.83
N ASP A 572 26.31 1.37 6.33
CA ASP A 572 24.97 1.93 6.18
C ASP A 572 24.26 2.01 7.55
N GLN A 573 23.82 3.22 7.92
CA GLN A 573 22.95 3.42 9.09
C GLN A 573 21.48 3.25 8.67
N PHE A 574 20.76 2.32 9.29
CA PHE A 574 19.34 2.10 9.00
C PHE A 574 18.60 1.52 10.20
N ILE A 575 17.28 1.60 10.13
CA ILE A 575 16.37 1.00 11.11
C ILE A 575 15.35 0.14 10.37
N CYS A 576 14.94 -0.97 10.97
CA CYS A 576 13.85 -1.80 10.45
C CYS A 576 12.85 -2.11 11.57
N PRO A 577 11.58 -2.39 11.24
CA PRO A 577 10.60 -2.70 12.25
C PRO A 577 10.97 -4.00 12.98
N VAL A 578 10.76 -4.06 14.30
CA VAL A 578 10.95 -5.30 15.08
C VAL A 578 9.71 -6.19 15.09
N ARG A 579 8.59 -5.67 14.57
CA ARG A 579 7.32 -6.37 14.40
C ARG A 579 6.72 -5.98 13.05
N PRO A 580 6.04 -6.89 12.35
CA PRO A 580 5.43 -6.54 11.07
C PRO A 580 4.35 -5.49 11.31
N PHE A 581 4.38 -4.40 10.53
CA PHE A 581 3.29 -3.45 10.51
C PHE A 581 2.02 -4.12 10.01
N LEU A 582 0.86 -3.62 10.44
CA LEU A 582 -0.38 -4.00 9.79
C LEU A 582 -0.31 -3.62 8.30
N PRO A 583 -0.89 -4.43 7.40
CA PRO A 583 -1.10 -4.01 6.02
C PRO A 583 -1.72 -2.61 5.98
N ALA A 584 -1.22 -1.72 5.12
CA ALA A 584 -1.57 -0.30 5.16
C ALA A 584 -3.10 -0.04 5.17
N LYS A 585 -3.86 -0.81 4.39
CA LYS A 585 -5.33 -0.77 4.41
C LYS A 585 -5.90 -1.07 5.80
N GLN A 586 -5.46 -2.14 6.44
CA GLN A 586 -5.91 -2.53 7.78
C GLN A 586 -5.51 -1.48 8.83
N GLN A 587 -4.31 -0.93 8.72
CA GLN A 587 -3.86 0.15 9.60
C GLN A 587 -4.76 1.40 9.48
N LEU A 588 -5.18 1.75 8.26
CA LEU A 588 -6.10 2.86 8.01
C LEU A 588 -7.52 2.54 8.47
N GLU A 589 -7.99 1.30 8.37
CA GLU A 589 -9.28 0.87 8.93
C GLU A 589 -9.32 1.02 10.47
N VAL A 590 -8.19 0.80 11.17
CA VAL A 590 -8.07 1.08 12.60
C VAL A 590 -8.33 2.56 12.88
N PHE A 591 -7.73 3.46 12.10
CA PHE A 591 -7.94 4.90 12.27
C PHE A 591 -9.33 5.37 11.81
N GLN A 592 -9.90 4.79 10.76
CA GLN A 592 -11.26 5.08 10.30
C GLN A 592 -12.31 4.76 11.37
N LYS A 593 -12.09 3.70 12.17
CA LYS A 593 -13.01 3.30 13.25
C LYS A 593 -12.96 4.22 14.48
N LYS A 594 -11.93 5.06 14.62
CA LYS A 594 -11.79 6.01 15.74
C LYS A 594 -12.68 7.24 15.52
N LYS A 595 -13.96 7.11 15.85
CA LYS A 595 -14.95 8.20 15.73
C LYS A 595 -14.50 9.45 16.49
N GLY A 596 -14.64 10.61 15.85
CA GLY A 596 -14.31 11.93 16.43
C GLY A 596 -12.82 12.28 16.41
N PHE A 597 -11.95 11.40 15.91
CA PHE A 597 -10.52 11.66 15.78
C PHE A 597 -10.07 11.50 14.33
N CYS A 598 -9.21 12.40 13.89
CA CYS A 598 -8.62 12.39 12.56
C CYS A 598 -7.10 12.39 12.68
N PRO A 599 -6.39 11.46 12.01
CA PRO A 599 -4.94 11.44 12.01
C PRO A 599 -4.37 12.68 11.30
N LEU A 600 -3.23 13.18 11.78
CA LEU A 600 -2.48 14.27 11.17
C LEU A 600 -1.62 13.73 10.04
N SER A 601 -1.65 14.39 8.89
CA SER A 601 -0.97 13.98 7.66
C SER A 601 -0.05 15.06 7.12
N MET A 602 1.21 14.71 6.87
CA MET A 602 2.15 15.60 6.18
C MET A 602 1.81 15.73 4.69
N SER A 603 1.81 16.95 4.18
CA SER A 603 1.76 17.20 2.73
C SER A 603 3.04 16.71 2.04
N THR A 604 3.01 16.53 0.73
CA THR A 604 4.20 16.14 -0.05
C THR A 604 5.37 17.12 0.11
N VAL A 605 5.08 18.42 0.29
CA VAL A 605 6.11 19.44 0.53
C VAL A 605 6.69 19.32 1.95
N GLN A 606 5.84 19.10 2.96
CA GLN A 606 6.28 18.86 4.34
C GLN A 606 7.14 17.60 4.44
N MET A 607 6.74 16.50 3.78
CA MET A 607 7.55 15.29 3.69
C MET A 607 8.90 15.55 3.03
N ARG A 608 8.94 16.35 1.95
CA ARG A 608 10.21 16.72 1.30
C ARG A 608 11.12 17.52 2.23
N ASN A 609 10.58 18.51 2.93
CA ASN A 609 11.34 19.35 3.88
C ASN A 609 11.87 18.53 5.06
N ALA A 610 11.09 17.56 5.55
CA ALA A 610 11.52 16.61 6.57
C ALA A 610 12.43 15.49 6.02
N SER A 611 12.65 15.43 4.71
CA SER A 611 13.28 14.30 4.01
C SER A 611 12.63 12.95 4.35
N TRP A 612 11.31 12.93 4.54
CA TRP A 612 10.49 11.80 5.00
C TRP A 612 9.80 11.12 3.82
N PHE A 613 10.58 10.51 2.93
CA PHE A 613 10.06 9.97 1.67
C PHE A 613 9.44 8.58 1.82
N PHE A 614 8.26 8.37 1.22
CA PHE A 614 7.70 7.03 1.03
C PHE A 614 8.51 6.29 -0.06
N ARG A 615 9.04 5.12 0.27
CA ARG A 615 9.91 4.32 -0.62
C ARG A 615 9.31 2.96 -1.01
N GLY A 616 8.03 2.73 -0.72
CA GLY A 616 7.35 1.47 -1.02
C GLY A 616 7.23 1.12 -2.50
N ARG A 617 7.38 2.09 -3.42
CA ARG A 617 7.47 1.85 -4.87
C ARG A 617 8.86 1.45 -5.35
N THR A 618 9.87 1.59 -4.49
CA THR A 618 11.26 1.23 -4.76
C THR A 618 11.80 0.39 -3.60
N PRO A 619 11.31 -0.84 -3.41
CA PRO A 619 11.68 -1.69 -2.27
C PRO A 619 13.18 -1.97 -2.19
N GLN A 620 13.92 -1.88 -3.30
CA GLN A 620 15.38 -2.02 -3.37
C GLN A 620 16.17 -0.87 -2.74
N ARG A 621 15.51 0.18 -2.26
CA ARG A 621 16.16 1.31 -1.57
C ARG A 621 16.03 1.13 -0.05
N LYS A 622 16.91 1.81 0.70
CA LYS A 622 16.77 1.93 2.16
C LYS A 622 15.35 2.39 2.50
N GLN A 623 14.61 1.73 3.38
CA GLN A 623 13.18 2.09 3.60
C GLN A 623 12.99 3.14 4.69
N TYR A 624 13.79 3.09 5.76
CA TYR A 624 13.62 3.95 6.93
C TYR A 624 14.95 4.59 7.33
N ASP A 625 14.88 5.87 7.66
CA ASP A 625 16.04 6.65 8.10
C ASP A 625 16.09 6.71 9.63
N MET A 626 17.30 6.62 10.19
CA MET A 626 17.58 6.69 11.62
C MET A 626 17.56 8.16 12.07
N LYS A 627 16.36 8.74 12.14
CA LYS A 627 16.15 10.14 12.52
C LYS A 627 14.78 10.34 13.15
N GLU A 628 14.65 11.35 13.99
CA GLU A 628 13.34 11.77 14.47
C GLU A 628 12.56 12.53 13.40
N ASN A 629 11.24 12.41 13.46
CA ASN A 629 10.30 13.19 12.67
C ASN A 629 9.09 13.48 13.56
N LEU A 630 9.16 14.57 14.31
CA LEU A 630 8.13 14.97 15.28
C LEU A 630 7.00 15.76 14.58
N PRO A 631 5.75 15.63 15.05
CA PRO A 631 4.60 16.33 14.50
C PRO A 631 4.68 17.85 14.78
N LYS A 632 4.14 18.65 13.87
CA LYS A 632 4.09 20.12 13.95
C LYS A 632 2.66 20.64 13.82
N LYS A 633 2.41 21.87 14.27
CA LYS A 633 1.06 22.49 14.25
C LYS A 633 0.54 22.80 12.84
N ASP A 634 1.42 22.95 11.86
CA ASP A 634 1.10 23.24 10.46
C ASP A 634 0.66 21.98 9.67
N ILE A 635 0.63 20.81 10.32
CA ILE A 635 0.20 19.55 9.72
C ILE A 635 -1.33 19.46 9.72
N GLN A 636 -1.89 18.96 8.62
CA GLN A 636 -3.33 18.92 8.38
C GLN A 636 -3.96 17.64 8.94
N GLY A 637 -5.14 17.73 9.56
CA GLY A 637 -5.94 16.54 9.87
C GLY A 637 -6.53 15.92 8.60
N VAL A 638 -6.67 14.59 8.55
CA VAL A 638 -7.35 13.91 7.44
C VAL A 638 -8.39 12.93 7.95
N ARG A 639 -9.54 12.86 7.27
CA ARG A 639 -10.58 11.86 7.55
C ARG A 639 -10.64 10.85 6.42
N ILE A 640 -10.52 9.57 6.77
CA ILE A 640 -10.50 8.45 5.83
C ILE A 640 -11.93 8.14 5.39
N MET A 641 -12.22 8.29 4.09
CA MET A 641 -13.58 8.17 3.53
C MET A 641 -13.84 6.79 2.94
N ASP A 642 -13.10 6.43 1.90
CA ASP A 642 -13.34 5.23 1.09
C ASP A 642 -12.04 4.59 0.59
N PHE A 643 -12.09 3.29 0.30
CA PHE A 643 -10.99 2.50 -0.24
C PHE A 643 -11.33 1.96 -1.62
N LYS A 644 -10.46 2.21 -2.60
CA LYS A 644 -10.57 1.69 -3.96
C LYS A 644 -9.37 0.85 -4.29
N SER A 645 -9.59 -0.40 -4.72
CA SER A 645 -8.51 -1.23 -5.25
C SER A 645 -8.38 -0.99 -6.75
N ARG A 646 -7.17 -0.66 -7.22
CA ARG A 646 -6.87 -0.52 -8.65
C ARG A 646 -5.56 -1.21 -8.97
N GLN A 647 -5.45 -1.74 -10.17
CA GLN A 647 -4.20 -2.28 -10.68
C GLN A 647 -3.27 -1.13 -11.06
N ASP A 648 -2.03 -1.16 -10.57
CA ASP A 648 -0.98 -0.22 -10.94
C ASP A 648 -0.61 -0.38 -12.43
N THR A 649 -0.38 0.74 -13.12
CA THR A 649 0.00 0.76 -14.54
C THR A 649 1.39 0.21 -14.78
N ASP A 650 2.30 0.38 -13.82
CA ASP A 650 3.72 0.08 -14.03
C ASP A 650 4.07 -1.39 -13.76
N PHE A 651 3.43 -1.99 -12.74
CA PHE A 651 3.75 -3.33 -12.27
C PHE A 651 2.59 -4.32 -12.37
N HIS A 652 1.40 -3.88 -12.79
CA HIS A 652 0.19 -4.70 -12.83
C HIS A 652 -0.17 -5.35 -11.48
N VAL A 653 0.23 -4.75 -10.36
CA VAL A 653 -0.09 -5.21 -9.01
C VAL A 653 -1.31 -4.46 -8.49
N TRP A 654 -2.20 -5.15 -7.78
CA TRP A 654 -3.33 -4.52 -7.11
C TRP A 654 -2.86 -3.67 -5.93
N ARG A 655 -3.15 -2.37 -5.98
CA ARG A 655 -2.87 -1.42 -4.89
C ARG A 655 -4.18 -0.88 -4.34
N SER A 656 -4.19 -0.59 -3.04
CA SER A 656 -5.30 0.10 -2.39
C SER A 656 -5.05 1.60 -2.40
N PHE A 657 -6.01 2.35 -2.94
CA PHE A 657 -6.07 3.80 -2.90
C PHE A 657 -7.14 4.23 -1.91
N VAL A 658 -6.92 5.36 -1.25
CA VAL A 658 -7.78 5.87 -0.18
C VAL A 658 -8.15 7.30 -0.52
N THR A 659 -9.46 7.56 -0.55
CA THR A 659 -9.97 8.93 -0.59
C THR A 659 -10.03 9.46 0.83
N THR A 660 -9.37 10.59 1.06
CA THR A 660 -9.37 11.30 2.34
C THR A 660 -9.99 12.67 2.15
N SER A 661 -10.69 13.17 3.17
CA SER A 661 -11.02 14.59 3.25
C SER A 661 -9.99 15.32 4.10
N LEU A 662 -9.62 16.50 3.65
CA LEU A 662 -8.64 17.37 4.29
C LEU A 662 -9.35 18.26 5.30
N GLN A 663 -8.87 18.27 6.54
CA GLN A 663 -9.43 19.05 7.66
C GLN A 663 -8.56 20.30 7.93
N CYS A 664 -8.88 21.10 8.93
CA CYS A 664 -7.98 22.19 9.32
C CYS A 664 -6.63 21.66 9.84
N THR A 665 -5.59 22.50 9.76
CA THR A 665 -4.38 22.30 10.58
C THR A 665 -4.67 22.62 12.04
N LEU A 666 -3.81 22.17 12.96
CA LEU A 666 -3.96 22.55 14.37
C LEU A 666 -3.78 24.06 14.57
N GLU A 667 -2.84 24.66 13.85
CA GLU A 667 -2.64 26.11 13.84
C GLU A 667 -3.91 26.85 13.38
N GLU A 668 -4.56 26.39 12.32
CA GLU A 668 -5.81 27.00 11.83
C GLU A 668 -6.97 26.80 12.82
N ALA A 669 -7.05 25.63 13.46
CA ALA A 669 -8.06 25.35 14.47
C ALA A 669 -7.89 26.21 15.73
N GLU A 670 -6.65 26.52 16.11
CA GLU A 670 -6.33 27.46 17.20
C GLU A 670 -6.66 28.92 16.81
N GLU A 671 -6.31 29.33 15.60
CA GLU A 671 -6.47 30.73 15.16
C GLU A 671 -7.89 31.07 14.66
N THR A 672 -8.59 30.12 14.05
CA THR A 672 -9.89 30.31 13.42
C THR A 672 -10.89 29.18 13.76
N PRO A 673 -11.14 28.90 15.06
CA PRO A 673 -11.91 27.74 15.52
C PRO A 673 -13.32 27.65 14.91
N ARG A 674 -13.98 28.79 14.63
CA ARG A 674 -15.34 28.80 14.05
C ARG A 674 -15.40 28.12 12.69
N TRP A 675 -14.35 28.25 11.87
CA TRP A 675 -14.32 27.68 10.51
C TRP A 675 -13.84 26.23 10.48
N CYS A 676 -13.15 25.82 11.55
CA CYS A 676 -12.71 24.45 11.79
C CYS A 676 -13.72 23.60 12.56
N ALA A 677 -14.81 24.20 13.03
CA ALA A 677 -15.96 23.49 13.57
C ALA A 677 -16.91 23.02 12.45
N ASP A 678 -17.90 22.21 12.83
CA ASP A 678 -19.02 21.88 11.94
C ASP A 678 -19.77 23.17 11.58
N PRO A 679 -19.98 23.47 10.29
CA PRO A 679 -20.61 24.72 9.89
C PRO A 679 -22.09 24.75 10.31
N GLU A 680 -22.59 25.94 10.64
CA GLU A 680 -24.01 26.13 10.91
C GLU A 680 -24.81 26.06 9.61
N VAL A 681 -25.74 25.11 9.53
CA VAL A 681 -26.62 24.90 8.38
C VAL A 681 -28.04 25.29 8.74
N HIS A 682 -28.69 26.08 7.88
CA HIS A 682 -30.11 26.33 7.99
C HIS A 682 -30.91 25.13 7.45
N TYR A 683 -31.76 24.54 8.29
CA TYR A 683 -32.77 23.57 7.89
C TYR A 683 -34.17 24.18 8.06
N SER A 684 -34.95 24.16 7.00
CA SER A 684 -36.34 24.62 7.04
C SER A 684 -37.18 23.65 7.88
N GLN A 685 -37.89 24.17 8.89
CA GLN A 685 -38.68 23.35 9.84
C GLN A 685 -39.81 22.54 9.17
N THR A 686 -40.18 22.86 7.92
CA THR A 686 -41.20 22.13 7.15
C THR A 686 -40.77 20.73 6.74
N SER A 687 -39.48 20.42 6.85
CA SER A 687 -38.94 19.08 6.80
C SER A 687 -39.12 18.40 8.17
N MET A 688 -40.34 18.04 8.57
CA MET A 688 -40.53 17.02 9.63
C MET A 688 -39.95 15.65 9.23
N ASN A 689 -39.58 15.48 7.95
CA ASN A 689 -38.75 14.38 7.47
C ASN A 689 -37.25 14.58 7.78
N GLY A 690 -36.80 15.74 8.27
CA GLY A 690 -35.40 15.99 8.61
C GLY A 690 -34.93 15.23 9.84
N LEU A 691 -35.83 14.98 10.80
CA LEU A 691 -35.56 14.05 11.91
C LEU A 691 -35.55 12.59 11.42
N ALA A 692 -36.34 12.28 10.39
CA ALA A 692 -36.38 10.97 9.75
C ALA A 692 -35.22 10.75 8.74
N ASP A 693 -34.61 11.79 8.18
CA ASP A 693 -33.39 11.72 7.35
C ASP A 693 -32.13 11.60 8.23
N GLY A 694 -32.15 12.22 9.42
CA GLY A 694 -31.12 12.02 10.45
C GLY A 694 -31.13 10.62 11.06
N VAL A 695 -32.32 10.00 11.20
CA VAL A 695 -32.49 8.61 11.69
C VAL A 695 -32.47 7.59 10.53
N GLY A 696 -32.89 7.98 9.32
CA GLY A 696 -33.10 7.11 8.16
C GLY A 696 -31.83 6.74 7.40
N ARG A 697 -30.72 7.45 7.62
CA ARG A 697 -29.39 7.01 7.13
C ARG A 697 -28.85 5.78 7.88
N ALA A 698 -29.56 5.29 8.91
CA ALA A 698 -29.30 4.00 9.57
C ALA A 698 -30.26 2.86 9.17
N GLY A 699 -31.23 3.06 8.26
CA GLY A 699 -32.13 1.96 7.87
C GLY A 699 -33.03 2.28 6.68
N ARG A 700 -32.73 1.68 5.52
CA ARG A 700 -33.60 1.71 4.34
C ARG A 700 -34.84 0.86 4.61
N GLY A 701 -35.99 1.49 4.89
CA GLY A 701 -37.24 0.72 5.08
C GLY A 701 -38.57 1.47 5.19
N ALA A 702 -38.60 2.81 5.26
CA ALA A 702 -39.82 3.55 5.64
C ALA A 702 -40.48 4.38 4.54
N ALA A 703 -40.27 4.08 3.25
CA ALA A 703 -40.83 4.89 2.15
C ALA A 703 -42.25 4.50 1.69
N GLN A 704 -42.92 3.53 2.33
CA GLN A 704 -44.22 3.02 1.84
C GLN A 704 -45.47 3.45 2.63
N LEU A 705 -45.37 4.27 3.68
CA LEU A 705 -46.53 4.53 4.58
C LEU A 705 -47.28 5.85 4.38
N VAL A 706 -46.92 6.70 3.41
CA VAL A 706 -47.59 8.01 3.25
C VAL A 706 -48.62 8.05 2.10
N ALA A 707 -48.68 7.01 1.25
CA ALA A 707 -49.60 6.99 0.10
C ALA A 707 -51.04 6.53 0.42
N HIS A 708 -51.36 6.11 1.66
CA HIS A 708 -52.66 5.52 1.99
C HIS A 708 -53.61 6.42 2.82
N GLY A 709 -53.16 7.61 3.22
CA GLY A 709 -53.93 8.49 4.13
C GLY A 709 -54.93 9.45 3.46
N MET A 710 -54.97 9.55 2.12
CA MET A 710 -55.75 10.60 1.44
C MET A 710 -57.05 10.14 0.76
N HIS A 711 -57.45 8.87 0.88
CA HIS A 711 -58.65 8.35 0.21
C HIS A 711 -59.89 8.14 1.12
N GLN A 712 -59.91 8.61 2.38
CA GLN A 712 -61.05 8.36 3.29
C GLN A 712 -61.72 9.60 3.92
N ALA A 713 -61.47 10.82 3.45
CA ALA A 713 -62.21 12.00 3.92
C ALA A 713 -63.36 12.34 2.94
N GLY A 714 -64.44 11.57 3.00
CA GLY A 714 -65.70 11.91 2.33
C GLY A 714 -66.35 13.13 2.99
N VAL A 715 -66.27 14.28 2.34
CA VAL A 715 -67.11 15.46 2.64
C VAL A 715 -67.62 16.02 1.32
N GLY A 716 -68.94 16.04 1.18
CA GLY A 716 -69.66 16.62 0.05
C GLY A 716 -69.96 18.09 0.28
N GLU A 717 -69.42 18.92 -0.59
CA GLU A 717 -70.02 20.13 -1.19
C GLU A 717 -69.08 20.51 -2.34
N GLN A 718 -69.61 20.79 -3.54
CA GLN A 718 -68.75 21.12 -4.69
C GLN A 718 -68.01 22.44 -4.42
N PRO A 719 -66.68 22.44 -4.24
CA PRO A 719 -65.94 23.69 -4.11
C PRO A 719 -66.07 24.46 -5.42
N VAL A 720 -66.21 25.79 -5.33
CA VAL A 720 -66.19 26.66 -6.51
C VAL A 720 -64.90 26.38 -7.28
N GLY A 721 -65.02 25.73 -8.44
CA GLY A 721 -63.87 25.29 -9.23
C GLY A 721 -63.06 26.49 -9.71
N ASN A 722 -61.80 26.57 -9.31
CA ASN A 722 -60.90 27.60 -9.80
C ASN A 722 -60.42 27.25 -11.22
N SER A 723 -61.04 27.87 -12.23
CA SER A 723 -60.76 27.62 -13.65
C SER A 723 -59.34 28.05 -14.10
N ALA A 724 -58.63 28.84 -13.29
CA ALA A 724 -57.27 29.31 -13.59
C ALA A 724 -56.18 28.25 -13.35
N ALA A 725 -56.44 27.23 -12.52
CA ALA A 725 -55.41 26.29 -12.05
C ALA A 725 -54.71 25.51 -13.19
N GLY A 726 -55.45 25.10 -14.22
CA GLY A 726 -54.92 24.30 -15.34
C GLY A 726 -53.96 25.08 -16.26
N LYS A 727 -54.18 26.38 -16.46
CA LYS A 727 -53.30 27.23 -17.29
C LYS A 727 -52.00 27.61 -16.58
N THR A 728 -52.02 27.68 -15.25
CA THR A 728 -50.87 28.03 -14.42
C THR A 728 -49.88 26.86 -14.30
N LEU A 729 -50.37 25.62 -14.18
CA LEU A 729 -49.53 24.41 -14.14
C LEU A 729 -48.70 24.23 -15.43
N ALA A 730 -49.29 24.47 -16.59
CA ALA A 730 -48.58 24.38 -17.87
C ALA A 730 -47.46 25.43 -18.01
N ARG A 731 -47.69 26.66 -17.51
CA ARG A 731 -46.66 27.72 -17.46
C ARG A 731 -45.53 27.40 -16.47
N TRP A 732 -45.86 26.82 -15.33
CA TRP A 732 -44.88 26.36 -14.33
C TRP A 732 -43.98 25.23 -14.88
N LEU A 733 -44.57 24.21 -15.50
CA LEU A 733 -43.83 23.10 -16.14
C LEU A 733 -42.90 23.61 -17.26
N TYR A 734 -43.37 24.56 -18.07
CA TYR A 734 -42.56 25.14 -19.16
C TYR A 734 -41.37 25.97 -18.63
N ARG A 735 -41.57 26.75 -17.57
CA ARG A 735 -40.49 27.55 -16.95
C ARG A 735 -39.44 26.66 -16.26
N ASN A 736 -39.87 25.67 -15.50
CA ASN A 736 -38.96 24.75 -14.80
C ASN A 736 -38.14 23.86 -15.75
N GLY A 737 -38.75 23.36 -16.84
CA GLY A 737 -38.05 22.53 -17.82
C GLY A 737 -36.93 23.27 -18.56
N LYS A 738 -37.13 24.55 -18.89
CA LYS A 738 -36.10 25.39 -19.53
C LYS A 738 -35.03 25.87 -18.54
N GLY A 739 -35.39 26.17 -17.29
CA GLY A 739 -34.47 26.64 -16.26
C GLY A 739 -33.40 25.59 -15.89
N LEU A 740 -33.82 24.33 -15.69
CA LEU A 740 -32.91 23.22 -15.40
C LEU A 740 -31.96 22.92 -16.57
N GLN A 741 -32.47 22.97 -17.81
CA GLN A 741 -31.67 22.74 -19.02
C GLN A 741 -30.68 23.88 -19.31
N ALA A 742 -31.04 25.12 -18.98
CA ALA A 742 -30.14 26.27 -19.08
C ALA A 742 -29.04 26.22 -18.02
N TRP A 743 -29.39 25.87 -16.77
CA TRP A 743 -28.42 25.69 -15.69
C TRP A 743 -27.39 24.59 -16.02
N LEU A 744 -27.85 23.43 -16.48
CA LEU A 744 -26.96 22.32 -16.92
C LEU A 744 -26.06 22.69 -18.10
N LYS A 745 -26.45 23.65 -18.95
CA LYS A 745 -25.63 24.13 -20.07
C LYS A 745 -24.63 25.19 -19.62
N GLU A 746 -25.03 26.10 -18.74
CA GLU A 746 -24.19 27.20 -18.23
C GLU A 746 -23.18 26.72 -17.16
N SER A 747 -23.44 25.58 -16.51
CA SER A 747 -22.49 24.92 -15.60
C SER A 747 -21.28 24.30 -16.30
N THR A 748 -21.26 24.23 -17.63
CA THR A 748 -20.07 23.78 -18.39
C THR A 748 -19.07 24.95 -18.53
N GLY A 749 -17.92 24.86 -17.84
CA GLY A 749 -16.88 25.89 -17.89
C GLY A 749 -16.38 26.30 -16.50
N LYS A 750 -16.73 27.52 -16.05
CA LYS A 750 -16.18 28.13 -14.82
C LYS A 750 -16.65 27.48 -13.51
N ALA A 751 -17.93 27.14 -13.42
CA ALA A 751 -18.49 26.48 -12.23
C ALA A 751 -17.87 25.08 -12.02
N SER A 752 -17.69 24.31 -13.10
CA SER A 752 -16.98 23.02 -13.06
C SER A 752 -15.53 23.17 -12.59
N GLN A 753 -14.81 24.19 -13.08
CA GLN A 753 -13.44 24.48 -12.63
C GLN A 753 -13.38 24.83 -11.14
N ARG A 754 -14.33 25.62 -10.63
CA ARG A 754 -14.42 25.93 -9.20
C ARG A 754 -14.79 24.70 -8.37
N TYR A 755 -15.70 23.86 -8.86
CA TYR A 755 -16.05 22.59 -8.23
C TYR A 755 -14.82 21.70 -8.09
N GLU A 756 -14.07 21.50 -9.18
CA GLU A 756 -12.84 20.71 -9.19
C GLU A 756 -11.78 21.32 -8.25
N LYS A 757 -11.53 22.64 -8.34
CA LYS A 757 -10.58 23.35 -7.46
C LYS A 757 -10.96 23.23 -5.98
N LEU A 758 -12.23 23.39 -5.62
CA LEU A 758 -12.71 23.20 -4.25
C LEU A 758 -12.62 21.74 -3.82
N ARG A 759 -12.87 20.79 -4.73
CA ARG A 759 -12.81 19.36 -4.45
C ARG A 759 -11.38 18.90 -4.21
N GLU A 760 -10.42 19.37 -5.01
CA GLU A 760 -8.99 19.13 -4.81
C GLU A 760 -8.47 19.75 -3.50
N ARG A 761 -9.04 20.89 -3.07
CA ARG A 761 -8.74 21.49 -1.76
C ARG A 761 -9.35 20.72 -0.59
N SER A 762 -10.45 20.00 -0.81
CA SER A 762 -11.22 19.33 0.25
C SER A 762 -10.94 17.83 0.34
N PHE A 763 -10.48 17.22 -0.76
CA PHE A 763 -10.27 15.78 -0.85
C PHE A 763 -8.98 15.45 -1.58
N GLN A 764 -8.38 14.33 -1.17
CA GLN A 764 -7.20 13.78 -1.81
C GLN A 764 -7.32 12.26 -1.93
N GLU A 765 -6.96 11.73 -3.10
CA GLU A 765 -6.80 10.28 -3.31
C GLU A 765 -5.30 9.94 -3.24
N LEU A 766 -4.92 9.03 -2.34
CA LEU A 766 -3.54 8.59 -2.13
C LEU A 766 -3.45 7.07 -2.10
N GLU A 767 -2.27 6.52 -2.43
CA GLU A 767 -1.98 5.11 -2.16
C GLU A 767 -2.00 4.86 -0.64
N ALA A 768 -2.60 3.76 -0.18
CA ALA A 768 -2.75 3.47 1.25
C ALA A 768 -1.40 3.46 2.00
N GLY A 769 -0.36 2.88 1.39
CA GLY A 769 1.00 2.87 1.97
C GLY A 769 1.63 4.26 2.05
N GLU A 770 1.40 5.10 1.04
CA GLU A 770 1.84 6.49 1.03
C GLU A 770 1.12 7.30 2.11
N LEU A 771 -0.20 7.09 2.26
CA LEU A 771 -0.99 7.73 3.31
C LEU A 771 -0.48 7.32 4.70
N VAL A 772 -0.38 6.01 5.02
CA VAL A 772 0.14 5.56 6.32
C VAL A 772 1.53 6.15 6.62
N HIS A 773 2.40 6.24 5.61
CA HIS A 773 3.70 6.87 5.77
C HIS A 773 3.60 8.37 6.07
N SER A 774 2.74 9.10 5.37
CA SER A 774 2.48 10.54 5.61
C SER A 774 1.80 10.82 6.96
N LEU A 775 1.06 9.86 7.52
CA LEU A 775 0.46 9.91 8.86
C LEU A 775 1.46 9.61 9.98
N SER A 776 2.59 8.99 9.64
CA SER A 776 3.52 8.44 10.62
C SER A 776 4.64 9.40 10.99
N PHE A 777 4.91 9.46 12.28
CA PHE A 777 5.96 10.20 12.96
C PHE A 777 6.92 9.22 13.64
N GLN A 778 8.08 9.70 14.03
CA GLN A 778 9.11 8.87 14.64
C GLN A 778 9.80 9.61 15.79
N SER A 779 9.86 8.99 16.96
CA SER A 779 10.57 9.50 18.14
C SER A 779 11.49 8.44 18.70
N GLU A 780 12.63 8.86 19.22
CA GLU A 780 13.56 7.95 19.89
C GLU A 780 12.95 7.39 21.17
N LEU A 781 13.17 6.10 21.43
CA LEU A 781 12.78 5.42 22.67
C LEU A 781 13.97 5.40 23.62
N GLU A 782 13.71 5.63 24.92
CA GLU A 782 14.73 5.50 25.94
C GLU A 782 15.31 4.07 25.95
N SER A 783 16.63 3.96 26.17
CA SER A 783 17.29 2.67 26.28
C SER A 783 16.79 1.93 27.52
N THR A 784 15.84 1.02 27.30
CA THR A 784 15.47 0.04 28.32
C THR A 784 16.65 -0.93 28.45
N GLY A 785 17.14 -1.19 29.67
CA GLY A 785 18.26 -2.12 29.93
C GLY A 785 18.04 -3.56 29.43
N ALA A 786 16.90 -3.84 28.80
CA ALA A 786 16.60 -5.05 28.06
C ALA A 786 17.22 -5.10 26.65
N ASP A 787 17.79 -4.02 26.10
CA ASP A 787 18.53 -4.11 24.82
C ASP A 787 20.00 -4.44 25.09
N THR A 788 20.33 -5.74 25.15
CA THR A 788 21.70 -6.22 25.44
C THR A 788 22.74 -5.73 24.41
N LYS A 789 22.30 -5.26 23.24
CA LYS A 789 23.18 -4.72 22.19
C LYS A 789 23.25 -3.19 22.17
N ARG A 790 22.57 -2.50 23.11
CA ARG A 790 22.49 -1.03 23.19
C ARG A 790 22.09 -0.38 21.85
N LYS A 791 21.29 -1.08 21.05
CA LYS A 791 20.85 -0.58 19.75
C LYS A 791 19.84 0.56 19.93
N GLN A 792 19.93 1.57 19.08
CA GLN A 792 18.96 2.66 19.11
C GLN A 792 17.58 2.14 18.66
N ARG A 793 16.53 2.52 19.38
CA ARG A 793 15.14 2.16 19.08
C ARG A 793 14.32 3.41 18.85
N TYR A 794 13.36 3.31 17.95
CA TYR A 794 12.41 4.39 17.68
C TYR A 794 10.99 3.86 17.76
N ASP A 795 10.09 4.65 18.33
CA ASP A 795 8.66 4.43 18.18
C ASP A 795 8.20 5.08 16.88
N ARG A 796 7.47 4.33 16.06
CA ARG A 796 6.75 4.86 14.91
C ARG A 796 5.29 4.95 15.27
N TYR A 797 4.74 6.15 15.26
CA TYR A 797 3.41 6.43 15.78
C TYR A 797 2.63 7.37 14.84
N VAL A 798 1.31 7.41 15.01
CA VAL A 798 0.40 8.33 14.32
C VAL A 798 -0.21 9.27 15.34
N VAL A 799 -0.26 10.56 15.03
CA VAL A 799 -0.91 11.55 15.89
C VAL A 799 -2.34 11.76 15.42
N VAL A 800 -3.30 11.69 16.33
CA VAL A 800 -4.71 11.95 16.05
C VAL A 800 -5.19 13.17 16.83
N ALA A 801 -6.02 13.99 16.18
CA ALA A 801 -6.64 15.19 16.76
C ALA A 801 -8.17 15.11 16.67
N PRO A 802 -8.92 15.80 17.56
CA PRO A 802 -10.37 15.91 17.44
C PRO A 802 -10.77 16.46 16.06
N CYS A 803 -11.81 15.90 15.45
CA CYS A 803 -12.27 16.39 14.15
C CYS A 803 -13.79 16.54 14.04
N LYS A 804 -14.17 17.27 12.98
CA LYS A 804 -15.55 17.55 12.58
C LYS A 804 -16.41 16.30 12.56
N THR A 805 -17.63 16.42 13.09
CA THR A 805 -18.58 15.30 13.08
C THR A 805 -19.35 15.24 11.77
N MET A 806 -19.52 16.39 11.10
CA MET A 806 -20.20 16.49 9.82
C MET A 806 -19.56 15.59 8.76
N ASP A 807 -20.39 14.97 7.93
CA ASP A 807 -19.94 14.19 6.80
C ASP A 807 -19.23 15.10 5.77
N PRO A 808 -17.97 14.83 5.38
CA PRO A 808 -17.21 15.71 4.50
C PRO A 808 -17.81 15.91 3.11
N GLU A 809 -18.47 14.91 2.52
CA GLU A 809 -19.14 15.06 1.22
C GLU A 809 -20.32 16.04 1.36
N THR A 810 -21.11 15.88 2.42
CA THR A 810 -22.21 16.80 2.72
C THR A 810 -21.70 18.22 2.99
N GLU A 811 -20.63 18.39 3.78
CA GLU A 811 -20.02 19.71 4.03
C GLU A 811 -19.53 20.36 2.73
N PHE A 812 -18.86 19.59 1.86
CA PHE A 812 -18.38 20.07 0.58
C PHE A 812 -19.52 20.52 -0.34
N ASP A 813 -20.57 19.70 -0.48
CA ASP A 813 -21.73 20.03 -1.32
C ASP A 813 -22.41 21.31 -0.84
N LEU A 814 -22.57 21.48 0.48
CA LEU A 814 -23.15 22.69 1.06
C LEU A 814 -22.27 23.93 0.83
N LYS A 815 -20.95 23.80 1.01
CA LYS A 815 -19.99 24.87 0.75
C LYS A 815 -20.03 25.29 -0.71
N TYR A 816 -19.96 24.32 -1.63
CA TYR A 816 -19.99 24.57 -3.07
C TYR A 816 -21.30 25.24 -3.49
N THR A 817 -22.45 24.65 -3.16
CA THR A 817 -23.76 25.18 -3.54
C THR A 817 -24.01 26.56 -2.96
N THR A 818 -23.70 26.77 -1.67
CA THR A 818 -23.87 28.08 -1.02
C THR A 818 -22.93 29.13 -1.63
N ALA A 819 -21.68 28.78 -1.94
CA ALA A 819 -20.73 29.68 -2.61
C ALA A 819 -21.19 30.05 -4.03
N GLU A 820 -21.67 29.07 -4.82
CA GLU A 820 -22.20 29.34 -6.16
C GLU A 820 -23.44 30.24 -6.11
N HIS A 821 -24.36 30.00 -5.17
CA HIS A 821 -25.52 30.88 -4.95
C HIS A 821 -25.09 32.31 -4.62
N ALA A 822 -24.09 32.47 -3.74
CA ALA A 822 -23.53 33.77 -3.39
C ALA A 822 -22.89 34.47 -4.60
N LEU A 823 -22.10 33.76 -5.41
CA LEU A 823 -21.44 34.30 -6.59
C LEU A 823 -22.46 34.75 -7.65
N GLN A 824 -23.52 33.98 -7.89
CA GLN A 824 -24.57 34.36 -8.83
C GLN A 824 -25.35 35.59 -8.34
N LEU A 825 -25.61 35.68 -7.04
CA LEU A 825 -26.21 36.87 -6.42
C LEU A 825 -25.32 38.11 -6.60
N ALA A 826 -24.02 38.00 -6.28
CA ALA A 826 -23.08 39.09 -6.43
C ALA A 826 -22.91 39.52 -7.90
N ARG A 827 -22.83 38.56 -8.84
CA ARG A 827 -22.78 38.83 -10.28
C ARG A 827 -24.01 39.60 -10.74
N LYS A 828 -25.20 39.14 -10.33
CA LYS A 828 -26.46 39.82 -10.70
C LYS A 828 -26.55 41.22 -10.09
N ALA A 829 -26.13 41.37 -8.83
CA ALA A 829 -26.07 42.66 -8.16
C ALA A 829 -25.15 43.62 -8.91
N ASN A 830 -23.92 43.21 -9.21
CA ASN A 830 -22.95 44.02 -9.94
C ASN A 830 -23.45 44.42 -11.34
N GLN A 831 -24.08 43.50 -12.07
CA GLN A 831 -24.66 43.79 -13.39
C GLN A 831 -25.78 44.84 -13.37
N LYS A 832 -26.51 44.96 -12.25
CA LYS A 832 -27.73 45.76 -12.16
C LYS A 832 -27.53 47.06 -11.38
N PHE A 833 -26.66 47.05 -10.40
CA PHE A 833 -26.42 48.17 -9.48
C PHE A 833 -25.01 48.76 -9.61
N GLY A 834 -24.15 48.17 -10.45
CA GLY A 834 -22.75 48.57 -10.60
C GLY A 834 -21.87 48.11 -9.44
N SER A 835 -20.63 48.59 -9.41
CA SER A 835 -19.73 48.35 -8.30
C SER A 835 -20.13 49.22 -7.09
N VAL A 836 -20.16 48.59 -5.92
CA VAL A 836 -20.54 49.27 -4.67
C VAL A 836 -19.29 49.94 -4.07
N ASP A 837 -19.34 51.26 -3.89
CA ASP A 837 -18.25 52.03 -3.29
C ASP A 837 -18.28 51.99 -1.75
N SER A 838 -18.27 50.78 -1.18
CA SER A 838 -18.35 50.55 0.27
C SER A 838 -17.45 49.38 0.69
N SER A 839 -17.16 49.26 1.99
CA SER A 839 -16.38 48.13 2.55
C SER A 839 -17.16 46.82 2.60
N VAL A 840 -18.48 46.88 2.45
CA VAL A 840 -19.40 45.74 2.39
C VAL A 840 -20.25 45.80 1.12
N LEU A 841 -20.46 44.65 0.48
CA LEU A 841 -21.51 44.50 -0.53
C LEU A 841 -22.66 43.75 0.12
N THR A 842 -23.83 44.37 0.15
CA THR A 842 -25.06 43.77 0.66
C THR A 842 -26.00 43.50 -0.51
N VAL A 843 -26.52 42.27 -0.60
CA VAL A 843 -27.51 41.86 -1.60
C VAL A 843 -28.71 41.27 -0.88
N GLU A 844 -29.91 41.76 -1.13
CA GLU A 844 -31.15 41.20 -0.59
C GLU A 844 -31.97 40.60 -1.72
N LEU A 845 -32.44 39.36 -1.49
CA LEU A 845 -33.30 38.60 -2.39
C LEU A 845 -34.60 38.26 -1.66
N VAL A 846 -35.74 38.58 -2.28
CA VAL A 846 -37.07 38.33 -1.72
C VAL A 846 -37.97 37.71 -2.78
N GLY A 847 -38.49 36.51 -2.49
CA GLY A 847 -39.61 35.94 -3.24
C GLY A 847 -40.90 36.65 -2.87
N SER A 848 -41.73 36.97 -3.84
CA SER A 848 -43.02 37.61 -3.60
C SER A 848 -44.13 36.93 -4.40
N ALA A 849 -45.35 36.95 -3.85
CA ALA A 849 -46.56 36.50 -4.51
C ALA A 849 -47.64 37.57 -4.44
N VAL A 850 -48.17 37.93 -5.61
CA VAL A 850 -49.27 38.87 -5.78
C VAL A 850 -50.55 38.07 -6.05
N LEU A 851 -51.50 38.16 -5.13
CA LEU A 851 -52.82 37.56 -5.27
C LEU A 851 -53.69 38.44 -6.16
N LYS A 852 -54.13 37.86 -7.28
CA LYS A 852 -55.06 38.50 -8.22
C LYS A 852 -56.34 37.70 -8.37
N MET A 853 -57.46 38.40 -8.52
CA MET A 853 -58.78 37.83 -8.72
C MET A 853 -59.56 38.57 -9.81
N GLY A 854 -60.04 37.82 -10.81
CA GLY A 854 -60.97 38.32 -11.82
C GLY A 854 -62.44 38.07 -11.46
N GLY A 855 -62.72 37.55 -10.25
CA GLY A 855 -64.04 37.21 -9.73
C GLY A 855 -64.00 35.98 -8.81
N VAL A 856 -65.17 35.51 -8.37
CA VAL A 856 -65.34 34.43 -7.37
C VAL A 856 -64.65 33.11 -7.76
N SER A 857 -64.68 32.75 -9.05
CA SER A 857 -64.14 31.47 -9.57
C SER A 857 -62.80 31.60 -10.29
N ASN A 858 -62.18 32.79 -10.29
CA ASN A 858 -60.95 33.06 -11.04
C ASN A 858 -59.93 33.81 -10.17
N ALA A 859 -59.08 33.06 -9.48
CA ALA A 859 -58.00 33.56 -8.65
C ALA A 859 -56.67 32.93 -9.06
N TRP A 860 -55.61 33.71 -9.11
CA TRP A 860 -54.26 33.21 -9.36
C TRP A 860 -53.23 34.01 -8.58
N LEU A 861 -52.03 33.44 -8.50
CA LEU A 861 -50.86 34.08 -7.91
C LEU A 861 -49.86 34.37 -9.03
N ASP A 862 -49.40 35.61 -9.10
CA ASP A 862 -48.22 35.97 -9.88
C ASP A 862 -47.02 36.04 -8.93
N PHE A 863 -45.95 35.36 -9.28
CA PHE A 863 -44.75 35.25 -8.45
C PHE A 863 -43.62 36.08 -9.05
N HIS A 864 -42.93 36.84 -8.19
CA HIS A 864 -41.79 37.64 -8.60
C HIS A 864 -40.60 37.38 -7.68
N THR A 865 -39.40 37.38 -8.26
CA THR A 865 -38.17 37.40 -7.48
C THR A 865 -37.60 38.81 -7.52
N LEU A 866 -37.50 39.42 -6.34
CA LEU A 866 -37.06 40.79 -6.16
C LEU A 866 -35.64 40.79 -5.62
N ILE A 867 -34.76 41.58 -6.23
CA ILE A 867 -33.38 41.75 -5.77
C ILE A 867 -33.08 43.23 -5.56
N ARG A 868 -32.31 43.56 -4.52
CA ARG A 868 -31.67 44.86 -4.34
C ARG A 868 -30.26 44.70 -3.83
N ALA A 869 -29.40 45.66 -4.10
CA ALA A 869 -28.04 45.66 -3.58
C ALA A 869 -27.60 47.07 -3.16
N GLY A 870 -26.55 47.14 -2.35
CA GLY A 870 -25.97 48.38 -1.84
C GLY A 870 -24.84 48.13 -0.85
N GLY A 871 -24.39 49.20 -0.20
CA GLY A 871 -23.48 49.13 0.96
C GLY A 871 -24.27 49.02 2.25
N ALA A 872 -24.15 50.04 3.11
CA ALA A 872 -25.00 50.25 4.28
C ALA A 872 -26.47 50.52 3.91
N GLU A 873 -26.68 51.32 2.86
CA GLU A 873 -28.00 51.64 2.33
C GLU A 873 -28.31 50.79 1.10
N LEU A 874 -29.43 50.07 1.14
CA LEU A 874 -29.91 49.26 0.02
C LEU A 874 -30.72 50.11 -0.96
N GLY A 875 -30.48 49.92 -2.25
CA GLY A 875 -31.26 50.56 -3.31
C GLY A 875 -32.71 50.06 -3.42
N ALA A 876 -33.42 50.51 -4.45
CA ALA A 876 -34.76 49.99 -4.78
C ALA A 876 -34.71 48.53 -5.27
N PHE A 877 -35.78 47.77 -5.04
CA PHE A 877 -35.92 46.45 -5.63
C PHE A 877 -36.10 46.53 -7.13
N ILE A 878 -35.48 45.57 -7.82
CA ILE A 878 -35.73 45.26 -9.22
C ILE A 878 -36.19 43.82 -9.35
N GLU A 879 -37.00 43.55 -10.37
CA GLU A 879 -37.38 42.18 -10.69
C GLU A 879 -36.23 41.44 -11.41
N THR A 880 -36.05 40.16 -11.08
CA THR A 880 -35.11 39.28 -11.76
C THR A 880 -35.76 37.94 -12.11
N ALA A 881 -35.59 37.51 -13.34
CA ALA A 881 -36.07 36.22 -13.85
C ALA A 881 -34.92 35.21 -14.05
N THR A 882 -33.87 35.29 -13.22
CA THR A 882 -32.74 34.35 -13.28
C THR A 882 -33.17 33.05 -12.60
N PRO A 883 -33.19 31.89 -13.29
CA PRO A 883 -33.75 30.66 -12.74
C PRO A 883 -33.15 30.22 -11.39
N ILE A 884 -31.84 30.44 -11.21
CA ILE A 884 -31.15 30.14 -9.94
C ILE A 884 -31.72 31.00 -8.79
N LEU A 885 -31.92 32.29 -9.04
CA LEU A 885 -32.44 33.23 -8.05
C LEU A 885 -33.93 32.98 -7.76
N GLU A 886 -34.70 32.59 -8.78
CA GLU A 886 -36.10 32.16 -8.60
C GLU A 886 -36.19 30.85 -7.78
N GLY A 887 -35.21 29.96 -7.92
CA GLY A 887 -35.08 28.78 -7.07
C GLY A 887 -34.76 29.15 -5.62
N LEU A 888 -33.80 30.05 -5.41
CA LEU A 888 -33.40 30.52 -4.07
C LEU A 888 -34.50 31.29 -3.35
N SER A 889 -35.33 32.03 -4.07
CA SER A 889 -36.45 32.77 -3.50
C SER A 889 -37.69 31.90 -3.22
N GLY A 890 -37.63 30.60 -3.55
CA GLY A 890 -38.74 29.66 -3.42
C GLY A 890 -39.83 29.80 -4.49
N VAL A 891 -39.70 30.75 -5.41
CA VAL A 891 -40.68 31.03 -6.48
C VAL A 891 -40.83 29.84 -7.44
N LEU A 892 -39.77 29.07 -7.72
CA LEU A 892 -39.87 27.86 -8.56
C LEU A 892 -40.53 26.68 -7.84
N SER A 893 -40.38 26.59 -6.52
CA SER A 893 -40.90 25.52 -5.67
C SER A 893 -42.32 25.75 -5.17
N ALA A 894 -42.83 26.99 -5.25
CA ALA A 894 -44.19 27.31 -4.87
C ALA A 894 -45.16 26.45 -5.70
N ASN A 895 -45.83 25.51 -5.02
CA ASN A 895 -46.81 24.61 -5.61
C ASN A 895 -47.95 25.41 -6.28
N THR A 896 -48.80 24.72 -7.05
CA THR A 896 -50.03 25.30 -7.59
C THR A 896 -50.74 26.15 -6.52
N GLY A 897 -51.16 27.37 -6.87
CA GLY A 897 -51.50 28.44 -5.91
C GLY A 897 -52.55 28.12 -4.83
N ALA A 898 -53.16 26.93 -4.86
CA ALA A 898 -54.02 26.41 -3.81
C ALA A 898 -53.28 25.98 -2.53
N SER A 899 -51.95 25.84 -2.53
CA SER A 899 -51.18 25.28 -1.40
C SER A 899 -50.03 26.16 -0.87
N LEU A 900 -50.02 27.45 -1.21
CA LEU A 900 -48.99 28.40 -0.78
C LEU A 900 -48.91 28.51 0.75
N ARG A 901 -47.71 28.30 1.31
CA ARG A 901 -47.35 28.53 2.71
C ARG A 901 -46.37 29.70 2.82
N ALA A 902 -46.29 30.31 4.01
CA ALA A 902 -45.28 31.36 4.28
C ALA A 902 -43.84 30.87 4.01
N SER A 903 -43.56 29.60 4.28
CA SER A 903 -42.26 28.96 4.08
C SER A 903 -41.91 28.67 2.60
N ASP A 904 -42.89 28.78 1.69
CA ASP A 904 -42.66 28.47 0.27
C ASP A 904 -41.99 29.64 -0.45
N LEU A 905 -42.03 30.85 0.13
CA LEU A 905 -41.30 32.01 -0.35
C LEU A 905 -40.22 32.38 0.65
N VAL A 906 -39.02 32.56 0.12
CA VAL A 906 -37.81 32.80 0.90
C VAL A 906 -37.39 34.26 0.72
N GLY A 907 -36.94 34.90 1.80
CA GLY A 907 -36.45 36.26 1.78
C GLY A 907 -35.24 36.41 2.70
N PHE A 908 -34.10 36.80 2.13
CA PHE A 908 -32.83 36.87 2.85
C PHE A 908 -31.89 37.94 2.32
N GLN A 909 -30.95 38.32 3.17
CA GLN A 909 -29.87 39.25 2.90
C GLN A 909 -28.53 38.50 2.92
N VAL A 910 -27.66 38.81 1.97
CA VAL A 910 -26.31 38.27 1.84
C VAL A 910 -25.33 39.43 1.96
N GLN A 911 -24.39 39.32 2.88
CA GLN A 911 -23.31 40.29 3.06
C GLN A 911 -21.98 39.70 2.61
N PHE A 912 -21.27 40.44 1.76
CA PHE A 912 -19.94 40.11 1.28
C PHE A 912 -18.94 41.08 1.92
N ARG A 913 -17.96 40.53 2.63
CA ARG A 913 -16.84 41.28 3.22
C ARG A 913 -15.53 40.65 2.78
N CYS A 914 -14.53 41.48 2.52
CA CYS A 914 -13.20 41.02 2.12
C CYS A 914 -12.17 41.46 3.16
N GLY A 915 -11.24 40.56 3.50
CA GLY A 915 -10.12 40.86 4.37
C GLY A 915 -9.27 39.62 4.62
N THR A 916 -8.27 39.71 5.50
CA THR A 916 -7.47 38.54 5.86
C THR A 916 -8.34 37.49 6.54
N ARG A 917 -7.95 36.21 6.39
CA ARG A 917 -8.63 35.05 6.97
C ARG A 917 -8.87 35.27 8.46
N LYS A 918 -7.83 35.62 9.22
CA LYS A 918 -7.99 35.93 10.66
C LYS A 918 -8.95 37.10 10.93
N ALA A 919 -8.80 38.23 10.21
CA ALA A 919 -9.66 39.38 10.42
C ALA A 919 -11.14 39.08 10.14
N MET A 920 -11.44 38.31 9.09
CA MET A 920 -12.81 37.92 8.74
C MET A 920 -13.40 36.90 9.73
N HIS A 921 -12.57 36.06 10.34
CA HIS A 921 -12.99 35.17 11.43
C HIS A 921 -13.39 35.97 12.66
N ASP A 922 -12.54 36.91 13.08
CA ASP A 922 -12.72 37.68 14.32
C ASP A 922 -13.92 38.64 14.28
N LEU A 923 -14.43 38.94 13.07
CA LEU A 923 -15.71 39.64 12.93
C LEU A 923 -16.87 38.79 13.49
N PRO A 924 -17.79 39.39 14.28
CA PRO A 924 -18.97 38.69 14.78
C PRO A 924 -19.84 38.19 13.62
N ALA A 925 -20.61 37.12 13.85
CA ALA A 925 -21.53 36.58 12.84
C ALA A 925 -22.61 37.58 12.39
N ARG A 926 -22.96 38.54 13.25
CA ARG A 926 -23.87 39.64 12.96
C ARG A 926 -23.27 40.94 13.50
N PRO A 927 -22.47 41.65 12.70
CA PRO A 927 -21.92 42.93 13.15
C PRO A 927 -23.06 43.95 13.30
N GLU A 928 -23.22 44.53 14.50
CA GLU A 928 -24.17 45.62 14.74
C GLU A 928 -23.69 46.95 14.14
N VAL A 929 -22.37 47.12 14.02
CA VAL A 929 -21.72 48.29 13.45
C VAL A 929 -20.86 47.85 12.27
N GLU A 930 -20.89 48.60 11.17
CA GLU A 930 -20.01 48.35 10.05
C GLU A 930 -18.55 48.69 10.42
N PRO A 931 -17.65 47.71 10.52
CA PRO A 931 -16.23 48.01 10.70
C PRO A 931 -15.71 48.80 9.50
N GLU A 932 -14.93 49.86 9.80
CA GLU A 932 -14.14 50.57 8.79
C GLU A 932 -13.16 49.58 8.14
N GLY A 933 -13.15 49.54 6.81
CA GLY A 933 -12.31 48.63 6.04
C GLY A 933 -12.05 49.18 4.65
N PRO A 934 -11.09 48.60 3.90
CA PRO A 934 -10.86 48.98 2.52
C PRO A 934 -12.13 48.77 1.69
N LYS A 935 -12.27 49.54 0.61
CA LYS A 935 -13.35 49.36 -0.38
C LYS A 935 -13.37 47.89 -0.83
N PHE A 936 -14.56 47.28 -0.83
CA PHE A 936 -14.74 45.86 -1.09
C PHE A 936 -14.08 45.42 -2.40
N ALA A 937 -14.34 46.17 -3.49
CA ALA A 937 -13.77 45.88 -4.81
C ALA A 937 -12.22 45.92 -4.81
N THR A 938 -11.63 46.91 -4.15
CA THR A 938 -10.18 47.05 -4.02
C THR A 938 -9.58 45.90 -3.22
N CYS A 939 -10.23 45.50 -2.12
CA CYS A 939 -9.77 44.38 -1.31
C CYS A 939 -9.78 43.07 -2.09
N VAL A 940 -10.84 42.80 -2.87
CA VAL A 940 -10.93 41.55 -3.65
C VAL A 940 -9.82 41.49 -4.72
N ALA A 941 -9.62 42.58 -5.46
CA ALA A 941 -8.58 42.66 -6.49
C ALA A 941 -7.16 42.48 -5.92
N GLN A 942 -6.84 43.20 -4.84
CA GLN A 942 -5.54 43.08 -4.17
C GLN A 942 -5.37 41.73 -3.47
N GLY A 943 -6.45 41.17 -2.92
CA GLY A 943 -6.48 39.88 -2.26
C GLY A 943 -6.14 38.73 -3.18
N ALA A 944 -6.70 38.72 -4.40
CA ALA A 944 -6.38 37.70 -5.41
C ALA A 944 -4.87 37.71 -5.75
N ALA A 945 -4.28 38.89 -5.95
CA ALA A 945 -2.85 39.03 -6.21
C ALA A 945 -1.99 38.59 -5.00
N LYS A 946 -2.33 39.04 -3.79
CA LYS A 946 -1.63 38.69 -2.54
C LYS A 946 -1.69 37.18 -2.27
N ASN A 947 -2.84 36.53 -2.46
CA ASN A 947 -2.97 35.09 -2.26
C ASN A 947 -2.08 34.29 -3.21
N LYS A 948 -1.99 34.72 -4.47
CA LYS A 948 -1.09 34.10 -5.44
C LYS A 948 0.37 34.21 -5.02
N GLU A 949 0.80 35.38 -4.55
CA GLU A 949 2.15 35.60 -4.01
C GLU A 949 2.41 34.71 -2.79
N LEU A 950 1.50 34.68 -1.81
CA LEU A 950 1.64 33.86 -0.59
C LEU A 950 1.74 32.37 -0.91
N ARG A 951 0.91 31.85 -1.83
CA ARG A 951 0.93 30.44 -2.25
C ARG A 951 2.19 30.09 -3.05
N GLN A 952 2.77 31.03 -3.78
CA GLN A 952 4.07 30.87 -4.45
C GLN A 952 5.23 30.88 -3.45
N ALA A 953 5.17 31.75 -2.43
CA ALA A 953 6.19 31.85 -1.38
C ALA A 953 6.17 30.65 -0.41
N SER A 954 5.00 30.07 -0.18
CA SER A 954 4.79 28.94 0.75
C SER A 954 4.06 27.79 0.06
N PRO A 955 4.70 27.12 -0.93
CA PRO A 955 4.06 26.03 -1.66
C PRO A 955 3.69 24.89 -0.73
N GLY A 956 2.44 24.44 -0.77
CA GLY A 956 1.95 23.33 0.05
C GLY A 956 1.63 23.65 1.50
N ALA A 957 1.70 24.92 1.94
CA ALA A 957 1.12 25.34 3.21
C ALA A 957 -0.41 25.21 3.14
N ALA A 958 -1.02 24.45 4.05
CA ALA A 958 -2.47 24.27 4.07
C ALA A 958 -3.17 25.56 4.53
N TYR A 959 -2.67 26.16 5.61
CA TYR A 959 -3.16 27.41 6.19
C TYR A 959 -2.18 28.56 5.97
N LEU A 960 -2.71 29.72 5.62
CA LEU A 960 -1.96 30.97 5.48
C LEU A 960 -2.75 32.07 6.18
N ARG A 961 -2.26 32.50 7.34
CA ARG A 961 -2.93 33.53 8.18
C ARG A 961 -3.25 34.82 7.42
N GLU A 962 -2.35 35.20 6.52
CA GLU A 962 -2.41 36.42 5.70
C GLU A 962 -3.23 36.28 4.41
N GLU A 963 -3.76 35.08 4.14
CA GLU A 963 -4.64 34.81 3.00
C GLU A 963 -5.87 35.71 3.09
N VAL A 964 -6.20 36.37 1.99
CA VAL A 964 -7.39 37.20 1.87
C VAL A 964 -8.56 36.33 1.43
N VAL A 965 -9.69 36.44 2.11
CA VAL A 965 -10.91 35.69 1.81
C VAL A 965 -12.08 36.66 1.66
N VAL A 966 -13.05 36.28 0.84
CA VAL A 966 -14.37 36.93 0.80
C VAL A 966 -15.30 36.12 1.70
N ARG A 967 -15.60 36.67 2.88
CA ARG A 967 -16.60 36.11 3.78
C ARG A 967 -17.98 36.49 3.29
N VAL A 968 -18.81 35.49 3.05
CA VAL A 968 -20.22 35.63 2.68
C VAL A 968 -21.07 35.19 3.86
N THR A 969 -21.94 36.08 4.34
CA THR A 969 -22.85 35.77 5.47
C THR A 969 -24.30 35.90 5.02
N PHE A 970 -25.10 34.89 5.34
CA PHE A 970 -26.52 34.80 5.01
C PHE A 970 -27.37 35.12 6.24
N HIS A 971 -28.31 36.06 6.08
CA HIS A 971 -29.25 36.47 7.10
C HIS A 971 -30.66 36.31 6.58
N SER A 972 -31.53 35.66 7.35
CA SER A 972 -32.97 35.71 7.08
C SER A 972 -33.43 37.17 7.09
N SER A 973 -34.29 37.56 6.14
CA SER A 973 -35.04 38.80 6.29
C SER A 973 -35.90 38.65 7.56
N GLY A 974 -35.87 39.67 8.42
CA GLY A 974 -36.46 39.56 9.77
C GLY A 974 -37.99 39.53 9.78
N VAL A 975 -38.66 39.71 8.63
CA VAL A 975 -40.10 39.97 8.58
C VAL A 975 -40.72 39.37 7.31
N CYS A 976 -41.54 38.33 7.45
CA CYS A 976 -42.49 37.94 6.40
C CYS A 976 -43.55 39.04 6.26
N GLY A 977 -43.65 39.66 5.08
CA GLY A 977 -44.59 40.74 4.82
C GLY A 977 -45.87 40.23 4.16
N LYS A 978 -47.04 40.57 4.70
CA LYS A 978 -48.34 40.24 4.12
C LYS A 978 -49.24 41.47 4.11
N GLN A 979 -49.85 41.74 2.97
CA GLN A 979 -50.84 42.79 2.79
C GLN A 979 -52.07 42.16 2.12
N LEU A 980 -53.25 42.44 2.68
CA LEU A 980 -54.53 42.13 2.06
C LEU A 980 -55.27 43.43 1.81
N ASP A 981 -55.87 43.56 0.64
CA ASP A 981 -56.70 44.71 0.30
C ASP A 981 -58.17 44.29 0.23
N LEU A 982 -58.85 44.42 1.38
CA LEU A 982 -60.27 44.09 1.50
C LEU A 982 -61.16 45.10 0.76
N ALA A 983 -60.68 46.32 0.54
CA ALA A 983 -61.45 47.36 -0.15
C ALA A 983 -61.59 47.07 -1.65
N LYS A 984 -60.70 46.24 -2.20
CA LYS A 984 -60.73 45.82 -3.62
C LYS A 984 -61.55 44.55 -3.88
N LEU A 985 -62.16 43.94 -2.86
CA LEU A 985 -63.02 42.76 -3.07
C LEU A 985 -64.25 43.12 -3.91
N GLY A 986 -64.40 42.47 -5.07
CA GLY A 986 -65.54 42.71 -5.97
C GLY A 986 -66.85 42.11 -5.44
N SER A 987 -66.76 41.13 -4.55
CA SER A 987 -67.88 40.48 -3.87
C SER A 987 -67.37 39.79 -2.60
N SER A 988 -68.20 39.72 -1.56
CA SER A 988 -67.91 38.89 -0.38
C SER A 988 -67.71 37.41 -0.72
N ASN A 989 -68.26 36.92 -1.83
CA ASN A 989 -68.06 35.54 -2.28
C ASN A 989 -66.63 35.27 -2.77
N GLU A 990 -65.85 36.29 -3.12
CA GLU A 990 -64.43 36.12 -3.46
C GLU A 990 -63.62 35.53 -2.31
N THR A 991 -64.03 35.77 -1.05
CA THR A 991 -63.36 35.18 0.12
C THR A 991 -63.60 33.68 0.26
N GLN A 992 -64.53 33.11 -0.51
CA GLN A 992 -64.78 31.66 -0.59
C GLN A 992 -63.88 30.97 -1.62
N ASN A 993 -63.10 31.72 -2.40
CA ASN A 993 -62.17 31.13 -3.35
C ASN A 993 -61.03 30.39 -2.61
N PRO A 994 -60.72 29.13 -2.94
CA PRO A 994 -59.67 28.36 -2.25
C PRO A 994 -58.29 29.03 -2.25
N VAL A 995 -57.91 29.72 -3.32
CA VAL A 995 -56.61 30.43 -3.39
C VAL A 995 -56.60 31.64 -2.46
N TYR A 996 -57.72 32.38 -2.39
CA TYR A 996 -57.87 33.47 -1.43
C TYR A 996 -57.85 32.95 0.01
N GLN A 997 -58.56 31.86 0.31
CA GLN A 997 -58.58 31.25 1.64
C GLN A 997 -57.18 30.76 2.05
N THR A 998 -56.46 30.09 1.17
CA THR A 998 -55.07 29.69 1.43
C THR A 998 -54.20 30.91 1.72
N PHE A 999 -54.21 31.92 0.85
CA PHE A 999 -53.39 33.13 1.00
C PHE A 999 -53.74 33.95 2.26
N SER A 1000 -55.03 34.14 2.52
CA SER A 1000 -55.53 34.85 3.71
C SER A 1000 -55.31 34.06 4.99
N GLY A 1001 -55.28 32.72 4.93
CA GLY A 1001 -54.96 31.82 6.02
C GLY A 1001 -53.48 31.74 6.39
N ILE A 1002 -52.57 32.28 5.56
CA ILE A 1002 -51.13 32.36 5.88
C ILE A 1002 -50.95 33.21 7.14
N SER A 1003 -50.52 32.58 8.23
CA SER A 1003 -50.22 33.18 9.53
C SER A 1003 -48.70 33.31 9.72
N GLY A 1004 -48.28 34.10 10.72
CA GLY A 1004 -46.87 34.34 11.03
C GLY A 1004 -46.18 35.44 10.22
N CYS A 1005 -46.89 36.07 9.28
CA CYS A 1005 -46.42 37.22 8.53
C CYS A 1005 -47.03 38.51 9.09
N SER A 1006 -46.22 39.55 9.28
CA SER A 1006 -46.69 40.88 9.69
C SER A 1006 -47.08 41.71 8.47
N GLY A 1007 -47.57 42.93 8.68
CA GLY A 1007 -47.78 43.89 7.59
C GLY A 1007 -46.50 44.12 6.77
N VAL A 1008 -46.65 44.38 5.47
CA VAL A 1008 -45.52 44.80 4.61
C VAL A 1008 -44.98 46.15 5.14
N PRO A 1009 -43.71 46.24 5.56
CA PRO A 1009 -43.17 47.48 6.10
C PRO A 1009 -43.22 48.61 5.05
N ALA A 1010 -43.56 49.83 5.48
CA ALA A 1010 -43.69 50.97 4.57
C ALA A 1010 -42.43 51.22 3.72
N ALA A 1011 -41.24 51.08 4.34
CA ALA A 1011 -39.96 51.21 3.65
C ALA A 1011 -39.77 50.16 2.53
N VAL A 1012 -40.24 48.92 2.76
CA VAL A 1012 -40.20 47.86 1.76
C VAL A 1012 -41.21 48.16 0.65
N ALA A 1013 -42.45 48.52 1.00
CA ALA A 1013 -43.49 48.87 0.03
C ALA A 1013 -43.06 50.03 -0.90
N SER A 1014 -42.43 51.07 -0.37
CA SER A 1014 -41.91 52.18 -1.18
C SER A 1014 -40.78 51.77 -2.13
N SER A 1015 -40.04 50.71 -1.78
CA SER A 1015 -38.91 50.22 -2.58
C SER A 1015 -39.28 49.16 -3.63
N LEU A 1016 -40.55 48.72 -3.70
CA LEU A 1016 -40.99 47.72 -4.70
C LEU A 1016 -40.82 48.22 -6.14
N PRO A 1017 -40.58 47.33 -7.12
CA PRO A 1017 -40.50 47.70 -8.53
C PRO A 1017 -41.81 48.32 -9.03
N ALA A 1018 -41.71 49.10 -10.11
CA ALA A 1018 -42.87 49.76 -10.71
C ALA A 1018 -43.92 48.74 -11.18
N GLU A 1019 -43.47 47.59 -11.68
CA GLU A 1019 -44.31 46.50 -12.16
C GLU A 1019 -45.18 45.94 -11.02
N VAL A 1020 -44.58 45.58 -9.89
CA VAL A 1020 -45.31 45.09 -8.72
C VAL A 1020 -46.25 46.16 -8.16
N LYS A 1021 -45.82 47.43 -8.15
CA LYS A 1021 -46.68 48.55 -7.72
C LYS A 1021 -47.90 48.73 -8.64
N GLN A 1022 -47.73 48.66 -9.96
CA GLN A 1022 -48.83 48.68 -10.92
C GLN A 1022 -49.79 47.51 -10.69
N GLU A 1023 -49.26 46.32 -10.38
CA GLU A 1023 -50.09 45.18 -10.01
C GLU A 1023 -50.86 45.38 -8.72
N MET A 1024 -50.25 46.01 -7.71
CA MET A 1024 -50.91 46.37 -6.45
C MET A 1024 -52.02 47.41 -6.67
N GLU A 1025 -51.86 48.31 -7.64
CA GLU A 1025 -52.86 49.33 -8.01
C GLU A 1025 -54.00 48.75 -8.84
N ALA A 1026 -53.77 47.66 -9.58
CA ALA A 1026 -54.75 47.04 -10.46
C ALA A 1026 -56.06 46.65 -9.74
N ALA A 1027 -57.18 46.73 -10.47
CA ALA A 1027 -58.51 46.42 -9.94
C ALA A 1027 -58.68 44.95 -9.50
N ASN A 1028 -57.88 44.04 -10.06
CA ASN A 1028 -57.88 42.63 -9.71
C ASN A 1028 -56.93 42.27 -8.55
N PHE A 1029 -56.19 43.22 -7.97
CA PHE A 1029 -55.34 42.97 -6.80
C PHE A 1029 -56.14 42.62 -5.55
N ARG A 1030 -55.67 41.65 -4.76
CA ARG A 1030 -56.27 41.28 -3.46
C ARG A 1030 -55.26 41.14 -2.33
N GLY A 1031 -53.98 40.93 -2.64
CA GLY A 1031 -52.95 40.87 -1.61
C GLY A 1031 -51.53 40.66 -2.13
N LEU A 1032 -50.56 40.97 -1.28
CA LEU A 1032 -49.13 40.79 -1.51
C LEU A 1032 -48.54 39.98 -0.35
N LEU A 1033 -47.73 38.98 -0.69
CA LEU A 1033 -46.93 38.20 0.26
C LEU A 1033 -45.46 38.33 -0.11
N LEU A 1034 -44.61 38.61 0.87
CA LEU A 1034 -43.16 38.66 0.77
C LEU A 1034 -42.57 37.54 1.63
N GLY A 1035 -41.67 36.77 1.03
CA GLY A 1035 -40.97 35.68 1.67
C GLY A 1035 -40.03 36.14 2.79
N SER A 1036 -39.73 35.22 3.69
CA SER A 1036 -38.73 35.37 4.74
C SER A 1036 -38.05 34.02 4.99
N GLY A 1037 -36.95 34.01 5.73
CA GLY A 1037 -36.19 32.78 5.97
C GLY A 1037 -35.05 32.59 4.97
N LEU A 1038 -34.24 31.56 5.19
CA LEU A 1038 -33.17 31.16 4.30
C LEU A 1038 -33.61 29.95 3.46
N PRO A 1039 -33.01 29.74 2.27
CA PRO A 1039 -33.25 28.52 1.52
C PRO A 1039 -32.83 27.30 2.36
N ASP A 1040 -33.53 26.18 2.19
CA ASP A 1040 -33.17 24.93 2.88
C ASP A 1040 -31.73 24.51 2.55
N LYS A 1041 -31.00 23.97 3.54
CA LYS A 1041 -29.60 23.52 3.39
C LYS A 1041 -28.64 24.65 2.95
N THR A 1042 -28.85 25.86 3.45
CA THR A 1042 -27.93 26.99 3.23
C THR A 1042 -26.97 27.14 4.40
N LEU A 1043 -25.68 27.34 4.13
CA LEU A 1043 -24.73 27.71 5.18
C LEU A 1043 -24.93 29.17 5.59
N TYR A 1044 -24.94 29.44 6.90
CA TYR A 1044 -24.99 30.83 7.38
C TYR A 1044 -23.75 31.64 7.00
N GLU A 1045 -22.61 30.97 6.83
CA GLU A 1045 -21.34 31.57 6.48
C GLU A 1045 -20.60 30.67 5.47
N VAL A 1046 -20.06 31.25 4.41
CA VAL A 1046 -19.16 30.57 3.47
C VAL A 1046 -18.01 31.50 3.06
N LEU A 1047 -16.83 30.93 2.87
CA LEU A 1047 -15.65 31.65 2.39
C LEU A 1047 -15.47 31.42 0.90
N VAL A 1048 -15.23 32.50 0.17
CA VAL A 1048 -14.99 32.49 -1.27
C VAL A 1048 -13.58 33.05 -1.54
N ASP A 1049 -12.84 32.39 -2.43
CA ASP A 1049 -11.53 32.85 -2.88
C ASP A 1049 -11.71 34.15 -3.71
N PRO A 1050 -10.97 35.24 -3.43
CA PRO A 1050 -11.07 36.47 -4.21
C PRO A 1050 -10.88 36.28 -5.71
N GLU A 1051 -10.04 35.33 -6.13
CA GLU A 1051 -9.85 34.99 -7.55
C GLU A 1051 -11.13 34.41 -8.16
N GLU A 1052 -11.80 33.50 -7.44
CA GLU A 1052 -13.05 32.88 -7.86
C GLU A 1052 -14.19 33.91 -7.92
N PHE A 1053 -14.17 34.88 -7.00
CA PHE A 1053 -15.09 36.01 -7.02
C PHE A 1053 -14.91 36.85 -8.30
N LEU A 1054 -13.67 37.23 -8.65
CA LEU A 1054 -13.37 38.02 -9.86
C LEU A 1054 -13.69 37.29 -11.16
N GLN A 1055 -13.64 35.95 -11.16
CA GLN A 1055 -14.02 35.16 -12.33
C GLN A 1055 -15.51 35.29 -12.68
N GLU A 1056 -16.37 35.54 -11.69
CA GLU A 1056 -17.83 35.69 -11.86
C GLU A 1056 -18.29 37.14 -11.84
N VAL A 1057 -17.63 37.99 -11.03
CA VAL A 1057 -18.01 39.39 -10.81
C VAL A 1057 -16.91 40.30 -11.33
N PRO A 1058 -17.08 40.90 -12.53
CA PRO A 1058 -16.14 41.90 -13.02
C PRO A 1058 -16.33 43.20 -12.23
N LEU A 1059 -15.47 43.41 -11.24
CA LEU A 1059 -15.48 44.57 -10.33
C LEU A 1059 -14.91 45.83 -10.97
#